data_AF-A0A562R8U4-F1
#
_entry.id   AF-A0A562R8U4-F1
#
_cell.length_a   1.000
_cell.length_b   1.000
_cell.length_c   1.000
_cell.angle_alpha   90.00
_cell.angle_beta   90.00
_cell.angle_gamma   90.00
#
_symmetry.space_group_name_H-M   'P 1'
#
loop_
_entity.id
_entity.type
_entity.pdbx_description
1 polymer ?
#
loop_
_entity_poly.entity_id
_entity_poly.type
_entity_poly.pdbx_seq_one_letter_code
_entity_poly.pdbx_strand_id
1 'polypeptide(L)'
;MKNILVTTLGFTWQIVPELIAFTNPKEYPLFKNFDAAFQNIRKQYDIKPVNEVWCITTDDPEKKIIKDLKSWHDAFQNHFTIRVIVSKKLVDMKTPEHCRKLGDLIYRTVLRAAEETKGGQLLLSLTGGRKTMSADMQKAGEIFGCHALIHMVDSFTKPQREEINNPEIFLKPLDKSYAEALVPVITSGRRTADNLLFQGEKIRPEIYPIELCDDFENRIAVETRLHDEVEKRFREASSLYVNYRQKLEHSINASNFLALYTIPVALLDRLKQERIGICTENSEKELDFIRKLPKAELHCHFGGILNASEIIDVALSNTEKMEAHLDDTVRAWQRDILHLIEKKDAKAIRKQIGPFKSLRNLFPIPEPYSVCAFLVLFKNHAELLDQVIFGSHTDTFSYQAIGIEAYESLGDLQGSALMKSPESIKKACSILMEKVRKNNVLYLELRCSPVNYETKDLGAMEIVEIMVQEFEEQKHCRVELIFIASRHGDMETIKRHIRLVQELKEKNLRIVGFDLAGAEDKKSPKELRELFLDLMKDCMGLTIHAGETAAAENIWEAVYHLNADRIGHGLKLLEQRDLMGKIKERKIAIELCPSSNDQIVGYKTQKRGKQYGIYPLRAYMDEGLRVTINTDNPGISRTDFSKEYLKAAQMSEGGLSLWEVFTLIRNSFRSAFTDMETRKHLLLKSEQQIMELIEEHFLRGVRN
;
A
#
# COMPACT_ATOMS: atom_id res chain seq x y z
N MET A 1 34.68 -1.14 28.93
CA MET A 1 33.84 -0.56 27.86
C MET A 1 32.91 0.45 28.51
N LYS A 2 32.81 1.67 27.97
CA LYS A 2 31.97 2.73 28.55
C LYS A 2 30.53 2.58 28.05
N ASN A 3 29.57 2.59 28.97
CA ASN A 3 28.15 2.67 28.66
C ASN A 3 27.68 4.03 29.17
N ILE A 4 27.49 4.97 28.25
CA ILE A 4 27.22 6.38 28.58
C ILE A 4 25.75 6.68 28.36
N LEU A 5 25.11 7.28 29.35
CA LEU A 5 23.78 7.88 29.23
C LEU A 5 23.93 9.40 29.11
N VAL A 6 23.42 9.99 28.04
CA VAL A 6 23.34 11.44 27.89
C VAL A 6 21.90 11.89 28.11
N THR A 7 21.70 12.88 28.96
CA THR A 7 20.37 13.46 29.26
C THR A 7 20.46 14.97 29.37
N THR A 8 19.31 15.65 29.28
CA THR A 8 19.20 17.07 29.55
C THR A 8 18.49 17.32 30.88
N LEU A 9 18.82 18.39 31.58
CA LEU A 9 18.17 18.81 32.82
C LEU A 9 17.42 20.12 32.58
N GLY A 10 16.15 20.12 32.98
CA GLY A 10 15.30 21.31 33.00
C GLY A 10 15.17 21.83 34.41
N PHE A 11 13.96 21.69 34.99
CA PHE A 11 13.69 22.01 36.40
C PHE A 11 13.75 20.79 37.33
N THR A 12 13.95 19.59 36.79
CA THR A 12 13.84 18.31 37.50
C THR A 12 15.15 17.54 37.43
N TRP A 13 15.80 17.33 38.57
CA TRP A 13 17.03 16.53 38.68
C TRP A 13 16.75 15.04 38.90
N GLN A 14 15.55 14.69 39.39
CA GLN A 14 15.09 13.33 39.72
C GLN A 14 15.13 12.37 38.53
N ILE A 15 15.13 12.90 37.31
CA ILE A 15 15.23 12.09 36.10
C ILE A 15 16.52 11.25 36.05
N VAL A 16 17.60 11.76 36.65
CA VAL A 16 18.89 11.06 36.67
C VAL A 16 18.82 9.77 37.50
N PRO A 17 18.40 9.79 38.79
CA PRO A 17 18.21 8.55 39.53
C PRO A 17 17.19 7.61 38.87
N GLU A 18 16.09 8.13 38.31
CA GLU A 18 15.08 7.31 37.63
C GLU A 18 15.67 6.51 36.45
N LEU A 19 16.47 7.17 35.60
CA LEU A 19 17.12 6.53 34.46
C LEU A 19 18.22 5.54 34.90
N ILE A 20 19.03 5.89 35.91
CA ILE A 20 20.07 4.99 36.43
C ILE A 20 19.43 3.75 37.03
N ALA A 21 18.32 3.88 37.76
CA ALA A 21 17.59 2.74 38.31
C ALA A 21 17.03 1.83 37.20
N PHE A 22 16.54 2.42 36.11
CA PHE A 22 16.10 1.66 34.93
C PHE A 22 17.25 0.90 34.27
N THR A 23 18.42 1.51 34.11
CA THR A 23 19.56 0.87 33.44
C THR A 23 20.31 -0.11 34.35
N ASN A 24 20.39 0.17 35.65
CA ASN A 24 21.20 -0.56 36.65
C ASN A 24 20.35 -1.11 37.83
N PRO A 25 19.25 -1.84 37.60
CA PRO A 25 18.31 -2.23 38.67
C PRO A 25 18.92 -3.15 39.74
N LYS A 26 20.03 -3.83 39.45
CA LYS A 26 20.75 -4.68 40.41
C LYS A 26 21.57 -3.88 41.41
N GLU A 27 22.19 -2.78 40.95
CA GLU A 27 23.07 -1.93 41.77
C GLU A 27 22.28 -0.82 42.44
N TYR A 28 21.17 -0.39 41.82
CA TYR A 28 20.28 0.63 42.34
C TYR A 28 18.82 0.20 42.23
N PRO A 29 18.31 -0.56 43.21
CA PRO A 29 16.95 -1.11 43.19
C PRO A 29 15.92 -0.06 43.64
N LEU A 30 15.89 1.11 43.00
CA LEU A 30 14.93 2.17 43.30
C LEU A 30 13.48 1.68 43.12
N PHE A 31 13.25 0.78 42.16
CA PHE A 31 11.95 0.18 41.82
C PHE A 31 11.77 -1.23 42.41
N LYS A 32 12.27 -1.47 43.63
CA LYS A 32 12.23 -2.80 44.28
C LYS A 32 10.77 -3.30 44.35
N ASN A 33 10.52 -4.50 43.81
CA ASN A 33 9.23 -5.22 43.68
C ASN A 33 8.45 -5.08 42.34
N PHE A 34 9.03 -4.47 41.29
CA PHE A 34 8.46 -4.43 39.93
C PHE A 34 9.45 -4.99 38.89
N ASP A 35 9.25 -6.23 38.42
CA ASP A 35 10.32 -6.92 37.67
C ASP A 35 9.94 -7.40 36.25
N ALA A 36 8.66 -7.59 35.91
CA ALA A 36 8.34 -8.14 34.58
C ALA A 36 8.50 -7.12 33.43
N ALA A 37 7.83 -5.96 33.53
CA ALA A 37 7.78 -5.00 32.41
C ALA A 37 9.14 -4.34 32.12
N PHE A 38 9.87 -3.92 33.16
CA PHE A 38 11.18 -3.27 33.03
C PHE A 38 12.23 -4.22 32.48
N GLN A 39 12.30 -5.45 32.99
CA GLN A 39 13.24 -6.46 32.47
C GLN A 39 12.89 -6.84 31.04
N ASN A 40 11.59 -6.92 30.69
CA ASN A 40 11.15 -7.19 29.33
C ASN A 40 11.62 -6.11 28.35
N ILE A 41 11.43 -4.81 28.68
CA ILE A 41 11.90 -3.70 27.84
C ILE A 41 13.43 -3.74 27.72
N ARG A 42 14.16 -3.89 28.82
CA ARG A 42 15.63 -3.97 28.80
C ARG A 42 16.12 -5.14 27.95
N LYS A 43 15.49 -6.31 28.07
CA LYS A 43 15.82 -7.51 27.29
C LYS A 43 15.49 -7.34 25.81
N GLN A 44 14.34 -6.74 25.49
CA GLN A 44 13.90 -6.48 24.12
C GLN A 44 14.88 -5.57 23.36
N TYR A 45 15.43 -4.56 24.03
CA TYR A 45 16.32 -3.57 23.42
C TYR A 45 17.81 -3.75 23.78
N ASP A 46 18.17 -4.86 24.44
CA ASP A 46 19.53 -5.16 24.91
C ASP A 46 20.16 -4.01 25.71
N ILE A 47 19.44 -3.43 26.68
CA ILE A 47 19.94 -2.30 27.48
C ILE A 47 20.93 -2.80 28.54
N LYS A 48 22.18 -2.33 28.47
CA LYS A 48 23.24 -2.64 29.43
C LYS A 48 23.30 -1.60 30.55
N PRO A 49 23.78 -1.97 31.75
CA PRO A 49 24.03 -1.03 32.83
C PRO A 49 24.99 0.09 32.41
N VAL A 50 24.65 1.33 32.73
CA VAL A 50 25.46 2.51 32.43
C VAL A 50 26.49 2.73 33.54
N ASN A 51 27.65 3.27 33.18
CA ASN A 51 28.71 3.61 34.13
C ASN A 51 29.07 5.10 34.11
N GLU A 52 28.65 5.84 33.09
CA GLU A 52 28.74 7.30 33.09
C GLU A 52 27.40 7.94 32.69
N VAL A 53 27.06 9.05 33.33
CA VAL A 53 25.89 9.87 33.01
C VAL A 53 26.31 11.30 32.74
N TRP A 54 26.00 11.81 31.56
CA TRP A 54 26.34 13.15 31.11
C TRP A 54 25.06 13.99 31.04
N CYS A 55 24.97 14.98 31.91
CA CYS A 55 23.78 15.80 32.11
C CYS A 55 24.00 17.20 31.55
N ILE A 56 23.24 17.59 30.52
CA ILE A 56 23.36 18.90 29.88
C ILE A 56 22.33 19.85 30.46
N THR A 57 22.73 21.04 30.89
CA THR A 57 21.80 22.02 31.47
C THR A 57 22.15 23.46 31.13
N THR A 58 21.16 24.34 31.26
CA THR A 58 21.34 25.79 31.19
C THR A 58 22.07 26.32 32.43
N ASP A 59 22.61 27.54 32.36
CA ASP A 59 23.22 28.19 33.52
C ASP A 59 22.13 28.51 34.56
N ASP A 60 22.06 27.72 35.62
CA ASP A 60 21.15 27.96 36.75
C ASP A 60 21.79 28.96 37.73
N PRO A 61 21.28 30.20 37.86
CA PRO A 61 21.83 31.21 38.76
C PRO A 61 21.74 30.80 40.23
N GLU A 62 20.72 30.01 40.59
CA GLU A 62 20.51 29.53 41.96
C GLU A 62 21.22 28.19 42.22
N LYS A 63 21.77 27.56 41.17
CA LYS A 63 22.44 26.24 41.16
C LYS A 63 21.68 25.14 41.92
N LYS A 64 20.38 25.28 42.12
CA LYS A 64 19.60 24.42 43.02
C LYS A 64 19.59 22.98 42.49
N ILE A 65 19.39 22.82 41.19
CA ILE A 65 19.28 21.52 40.52
C ILE A 65 20.60 20.76 40.55
N ILE A 66 21.71 21.47 40.32
CA ILE A 66 23.06 20.89 40.37
C ILE A 66 23.41 20.50 41.81
N LYS A 67 23.03 21.33 42.79
CA LYS A 67 23.25 21.07 44.21
C LYS A 67 22.46 19.84 44.68
N ASP A 68 21.19 19.73 44.32
CA ASP A 68 20.34 18.60 44.70
C ASP A 68 20.85 17.29 44.08
N LEU A 69 21.20 17.32 42.78
CA LEU A 69 21.79 16.17 42.09
C LEU A 69 23.14 15.76 42.72
N LYS A 70 24.00 16.73 43.05
CA LYS A 70 25.28 16.47 43.70
C LYS A 70 25.09 15.90 45.11
N SER A 71 24.16 16.46 45.88
CA SER A 71 23.84 15.97 47.22
C SER A 71 23.34 14.53 47.18
N TRP A 72 22.51 14.17 46.20
CA TRP A 72 22.10 12.80 45.99
C TRP A 72 23.28 11.91 45.58
N HIS A 73 24.10 12.35 44.62
CA HIS A 73 25.25 11.57 44.14
C HIS A 73 26.30 11.31 45.24
N ASP A 74 26.65 12.33 46.02
CA ASP A 74 27.64 12.22 47.11
C ASP A 74 27.13 11.29 48.24
N ALA A 75 25.82 11.30 48.50
CA ALA A 75 25.19 10.41 49.48
C ALA A 75 25.00 8.98 48.96
N PHE A 76 24.86 8.82 47.64
CA PHE A 76 24.68 7.54 46.98
C PHE A 76 26.04 6.88 46.71
N GLN A 77 26.55 6.12 47.68
CA GLN A 77 27.87 5.45 47.67
C GLN A 77 28.02 4.39 46.56
N ASN A 78 28.14 4.78 45.29
CA ASN A 78 28.16 3.83 44.15
C ASN A 78 29.05 4.25 42.96
N HIS A 79 29.16 3.33 41.97
CA HIS A 79 30.24 3.21 40.98
C HIS A 79 30.04 3.94 39.63
N PHE A 80 29.16 4.95 39.54
CA PHE A 80 28.92 5.69 38.30
C PHE A 80 29.47 7.10 38.36
N THR A 81 29.98 7.60 37.23
CA THR A 81 30.48 8.98 37.12
C THR A 81 29.38 9.88 36.55
N ILE A 82 29.07 10.98 37.24
CA ILE A 82 28.17 12.01 36.72
C ILE A 82 28.98 13.22 36.30
N ARG A 83 28.76 13.67 35.06
CA ARG A 83 29.30 14.92 34.52
C ARG A 83 28.15 15.85 34.17
N VAL A 84 28.05 16.98 34.86
CA VAL A 84 27.08 18.03 34.56
C VAL A 84 27.73 19.07 33.66
N ILE A 85 27.23 19.18 32.43
CA ILE A 85 27.71 20.08 31.39
C ILE A 85 26.80 21.30 31.37
N VAL A 86 27.32 22.42 31.86
CA VAL A 86 26.57 23.67 32.03
C VAL A 86 26.95 24.65 30.93
N SER A 87 25.96 25.16 30.20
CA SER A 87 26.17 26.23 29.22
C SER A 87 26.50 27.55 29.92
N LYS A 88 27.70 28.09 29.77
CA LYS A 88 28.10 29.39 30.36
C LYS A 88 27.20 30.52 29.86
N LYS A 89 26.71 31.36 30.78
CA LYS A 89 25.95 32.61 30.50
C LYS A 89 24.63 32.41 29.75
N LEU A 90 24.14 31.17 29.62
CA LEU A 90 22.89 30.85 28.96
C LEU A 90 21.87 30.41 30.00
N VAL A 91 21.18 31.38 30.62
CA VAL A 91 20.22 31.12 31.70
C VAL A 91 18.87 30.62 31.18
N ASP A 92 18.44 31.12 30.02
CA ASP A 92 17.13 30.83 29.48
C ASP A 92 17.13 30.78 27.93
N MET A 93 16.47 29.77 27.35
CA MET A 93 16.21 29.63 25.92
C MET A 93 14.99 30.42 25.45
N LYS A 94 15.07 31.75 25.47
CA LYS A 94 13.99 32.64 24.98
C LYS A 94 14.11 33.00 23.51
N THR A 95 15.31 32.91 22.93
CA THR A 95 15.58 33.33 21.55
C THR A 95 16.01 32.15 20.68
N PRO A 96 15.80 32.19 19.35
CA PRO A 96 16.30 31.17 18.44
C PRO A 96 17.82 30.97 18.54
N GLU A 97 18.58 32.04 18.80
CA GLU A 97 20.03 31.97 18.99
C GLU A 97 20.40 31.17 20.25
N HIS A 98 19.65 31.35 21.35
CA HIS A 98 19.84 30.57 22.57
C HIS A 98 19.55 29.08 22.35
N CYS A 99 18.50 28.75 21.59
CA CYS A 99 18.21 27.37 21.20
C CYS A 99 19.35 26.77 20.36
N ARG A 100 19.84 27.49 19.34
CA ARG A 100 20.98 27.04 18.51
C ARG A 100 22.24 26.79 19.34
N LYS A 101 22.54 27.68 20.28
CA LYS A 101 23.67 27.57 21.21
C LYS A 101 23.59 26.33 22.10
N LEU A 102 22.40 25.99 22.59
CA LEU A 102 22.23 24.79 23.38
C LEU A 102 22.22 23.53 22.50
N GLY A 103 21.59 23.58 21.33
CA GLY A 103 21.62 22.48 20.36
C GLY A 103 23.05 22.12 19.95
N ASP A 104 23.92 23.10 19.75
CA ASP A 104 25.35 22.89 19.50
C ASP A 104 26.04 22.14 20.65
N LEU A 105 25.77 22.55 21.90
CA LEU A 105 26.31 21.89 23.09
C LEU A 105 25.81 20.44 23.21
N ILE A 106 24.53 20.19 22.91
CA ILE A 106 23.95 18.84 22.84
C ILE A 106 24.66 18.01 21.77
N TYR A 107 24.82 18.55 20.56
CA TYR A 107 25.46 17.84 19.47
C TYR A 107 26.92 17.48 19.79
N ARG A 108 27.70 18.40 20.36
CA ARG A 108 29.09 18.13 20.76
C ARG A 108 29.18 17.08 21.86
N THR A 109 28.29 17.16 22.84
CA THR A 109 28.23 16.22 23.94
C THR A 109 27.92 14.81 23.44
N VAL A 110 26.88 14.67 22.61
CA VAL A 110 26.50 13.37 22.03
C VAL A 110 27.56 12.84 21.07
N LEU A 111 28.14 13.70 20.23
CA LEU A 111 29.25 13.34 19.33
C LEU A 111 30.46 12.80 20.11
N ARG A 112 30.83 13.47 21.21
CA ARG A 112 31.92 13.03 22.09
C ARG A 112 31.57 11.73 22.80
N ALA A 113 30.35 11.59 23.31
CA ALA A 113 29.89 10.37 23.96
C ALA A 113 29.87 9.18 22.99
N ALA A 114 29.44 9.39 21.74
CA ALA A 114 29.44 8.39 20.68
C ALA A 114 30.85 7.88 20.37
N GLU A 115 31.86 8.75 20.43
CA GLU A 115 33.25 8.35 20.27
C GLU A 115 33.80 7.58 21.48
N GLU A 116 33.50 8.03 22.70
CA GLU A 116 33.97 7.35 23.92
C GLU A 116 33.28 6.01 24.19
N THR A 117 32.07 5.82 23.63
CA THR A 117 31.31 4.57 23.70
C THR A 117 31.67 3.56 22.60
N LYS A 118 32.71 3.78 21.79
CA LYS A 118 33.17 2.79 20.79
C LYS A 118 33.43 1.43 21.48
N GLY A 119 32.52 0.47 21.26
CA GLY A 119 32.52 -0.87 21.86
C GLY A 119 31.53 -1.08 23.03
N GLY A 120 30.92 -0.02 23.57
CA GLY A 120 29.85 -0.07 24.57
C GLY A 120 28.50 0.41 24.03
N GLN A 121 27.68 1.03 24.89
CA GLN A 121 26.36 1.59 24.54
C GLN A 121 26.27 3.08 24.83
N LEU A 122 25.74 3.82 23.85
CA LEU A 122 25.29 5.19 24.04
C LEU A 122 23.76 5.19 24.17
N LEU A 123 23.26 5.59 25.33
CA LEU A 123 21.84 5.79 25.59
C LEU A 123 21.55 7.28 25.64
N LEU A 124 20.47 7.70 25.01
CA LEU A 124 20.05 9.10 24.99
C LEU A 124 18.68 9.22 25.66
N SER A 125 18.55 10.15 26.59
CA SER A 125 17.31 10.44 27.28
C SER A 125 16.62 11.68 26.68
N LEU A 126 15.34 11.55 26.41
CA LEU A 126 14.47 12.62 25.94
C LEU A 126 13.81 13.40 27.09
N THR A 127 14.00 12.93 28.32
CA THR A 127 13.38 13.48 29.52
C THR A 127 14.29 14.49 30.19
N GLY A 128 13.68 15.57 30.69
CA GLY A 128 14.36 16.68 31.35
C GLY A 128 14.74 17.78 30.37
N GLY A 129 14.35 19.02 30.67
CA GLY A 129 14.61 20.17 29.81
C GLY A 129 13.34 20.81 29.23
N ARG A 130 13.51 21.82 28.37
CA ARG A 130 12.38 22.35 27.57
C ARG A 130 12.20 21.53 26.30
N LYS A 131 11.01 21.62 25.67
CA LYS A 131 10.65 20.88 24.45
C LYS A 131 11.71 20.90 23.34
N THR A 132 12.45 21.99 23.18
CA THR A 132 13.52 22.12 22.18
C THR A 132 14.70 21.17 22.44
N MET A 133 15.09 20.94 23.70
CA MET A 133 16.21 20.07 24.05
C MET A 133 15.96 18.62 23.67
N SER A 134 14.72 18.13 23.87
CA SER A 134 14.35 16.77 23.48
C SER A 134 14.40 16.58 21.96
N ALA A 135 14.04 17.61 21.17
CA ALA A 135 14.14 17.57 19.72
C ALA A 135 15.60 17.53 19.26
N ASP A 136 16.46 18.35 19.87
CA ASP A 136 17.90 18.34 19.59
C ASP A 136 18.54 17.00 19.97
N MET A 137 18.14 16.40 21.10
CA MET A 137 18.64 15.08 21.51
C MET A 137 18.22 13.97 20.54
N GLN A 138 16.97 13.99 20.07
CA GLN A 138 16.51 13.05 19.04
C GLN A 138 17.37 13.17 17.79
N LYS A 139 17.51 14.41 17.28
CA LYS A 139 18.29 14.72 16.08
C LYS A 139 19.76 14.29 16.23
N ALA A 140 20.37 14.53 17.38
CA ALA A 140 21.71 14.06 17.69
C ALA A 140 21.84 12.52 17.63
N GLY A 141 20.84 11.79 18.12
CA GLY A 141 20.78 10.34 18.03
C GLY A 141 20.62 9.81 16.59
N GLU A 142 19.94 10.55 15.71
CA GLU A 142 19.84 10.19 14.29
C GLU A 142 21.19 10.41 13.57
N ILE A 143 21.84 11.54 13.87
CA ILE A 143 23.07 11.95 13.17
C ILE A 143 24.27 11.11 13.64
N PHE A 144 24.48 11.01 14.95
CA PHE A 144 25.67 10.39 15.54
C PHE A 144 25.47 8.91 15.91
N GLY A 145 24.23 8.43 15.85
CA GLY A 145 23.86 7.09 16.25
C GLY A 145 23.72 6.95 17.77
N CYS A 146 22.86 6.04 18.20
CA CYS A 146 22.68 5.68 19.61
C CYS A 146 22.11 4.26 19.71
N HIS A 147 22.28 3.63 20.87
CA HIS A 147 21.72 2.30 21.12
C HIS A 147 20.22 2.35 21.44
N ALA A 148 19.75 3.38 22.18
CA ALA A 148 18.33 3.61 22.40
C ALA A 148 18.04 5.08 22.77
N LEU A 149 16.83 5.54 22.40
CA LEU A 149 16.24 6.79 22.85
C LEU A 149 15.18 6.49 23.92
N ILE A 150 15.47 6.86 25.16
CA ILE A 150 14.67 6.57 26.35
C ILE A 150 13.88 7.82 26.77
N HIS A 151 12.61 7.66 27.11
CA HIS A 151 11.79 8.68 27.71
C HIS A 151 11.18 8.09 28.99
N MET A 152 11.57 8.62 30.15
CA MET A 152 10.88 8.32 31.42
C MET A 152 9.62 9.18 31.49
N VAL A 153 8.46 8.54 31.44
CA VAL A 153 7.16 9.19 31.58
C VAL A 153 6.65 8.94 32.98
N ASP A 154 6.18 9.98 33.64
CA ASP A 154 5.54 9.85 34.94
C ASP A 154 4.06 10.24 34.90
N SER A 155 3.25 9.64 35.77
CA SER A 155 1.86 10.02 35.99
C SER A 155 1.67 10.83 37.29
N PHE A 156 2.70 11.53 37.75
CA PHE A 156 2.62 12.29 39.00
C PHE A 156 1.79 13.56 38.85
N THR A 157 1.00 13.86 39.87
CA THR A 157 0.48 15.21 40.07
C THR A 157 1.61 16.14 40.51
N LYS A 158 1.47 17.46 40.27
CA LYS A 158 2.48 18.45 40.68
C LYS A 158 2.85 18.36 42.18
N PRO A 159 1.90 18.22 43.13
CA PRO A 159 2.22 18.03 44.55
C PRO A 159 3.02 16.76 44.82
N GLN A 160 2.68 15.64 44.17
CA GLN A 160 3.43 14.37 44.30
C GLN A 160 4.88 14.52 43.82
N ARG A 161 5.09 15.24 42.71
CA ARG A 161 6.43 15.50 42.18
C ARG A 161 7.26 16.40 43.10
N GLU A 162 6.61 17.35 43.78
CA GLU A 162 7.23 18.23 44.78
C GLU A 162 7.54 17.47 46.08
N GLU A 163 6.66 16.56 46.52
CA GLU A 163 6.85 15.72 47.71
C GLU A 163 8.09 14.83 47.59
N ILE A 164 8.30 14.22 46.42
CA ILE A 164 9.47 13.37 46.18
C ILE A 164 10.72 14.17 45.79
N ASN A 165 10.67 15.51 45.73
CA ASN A 165 11.82 16.34 45.38
C ASN A 165 12.80 16.51 46.55
N ASN A 166 13.35 15.38 47.02
CA ASN A 166 14.33 15.32 48.08
C ASN A 166 15.40 14.25 47.77
N PRO A 167 16.70 14.61 47.77
CA PRO A 167 17.81 13.67 47.61
C PRO A 167 17.70 12.39 48.46
N GLU A 168 17.23 12.49 49.71
CA GLU A 168 17.15 11.36 50.63
C GLU A 168 16.15 10.28 50.20
N ILE A 169 15.05 10.68 49.54
CA ILE A 169 14.01 9.75 49.08
C ILE A 169 14.58 8.79 48.04
N PHE A 170 15.43 9.30 47.15
CA PHE A 170 16.10 8.52 46.11
C PHE A 170 17.29 7.69 46.64
N LEU A 171 17.60 7.68 47.94
CA LEU A 171 18.61 6.77 48.50
C LEU A 171 18.04 5.39 48.88
N LYS A 172 16.72 5.26 48.89
CA LYS A 172 16.00 4.04 49.26
C LYS A 172 15.01 3.66 48.15
N PRO A 173 14.54 2.40 48.09
CA PRO A 173 13.48 2.02 47.17
C PRO A 173 12.24 2.92 47.36
N LEU A 174 11.65 3.38 46.26
CA LEU A 174 10.41 4.13 46.28
C LEU A 174 9.25 3.25 46.73
N ASP A 175 8.27 3.85 47.39
CA ASP A 175 7.01 3.18 47.67
C ASP A 175 6.33 2.75 46.37
N LYS A 176 5.59 1.63 46.45
CA LYS A 176 4.98 0.98 45.28
C LYS A 176 4.16 1.94 44.40
N SER A 177 3.37 2.83 45.01
CA SER A 177 2.55 3.81 44.29
C SER A 177 3.38 4.80 43.46
N TYR A 178 4.53 5.24 43.99
CA TYR A 178 5.42 6.16 43.27
C TYR A 178 6.23 5.42 42.19
N ALA A 179 6.66 4.20 42.46
CA ALA A 179 7.35 3.38 41.48
C ALA A 179 6.46 3.01 40.28
N GLU A 180 5.19 2.64 40.51
CA GLU A 180 4.22 2.29 39.46
C GLU A 180 3.87 3.46 38.53
N ALA A 181 4.00 4.70 39.02
CA ALA A 181 3.74 5.90 38.24
C ALA A 181 4.85 6.23 37.23
N LEU A 182 6.02 5.59 37.32
CA LEU A 182 7.17 5.81 36.43
C LEU A 182 7.24 4.73 35.37
N VAL A 183 7.16 5.14 34.10
CA VAL A 183 7.10 4.24 32.94
C VAL A 183 8.21 4.60 31.93
N PRO A 184 9.21 3.73 31.73
CA PRO A 184 10.21 3.92 30.70
C PRO A 184 9.64 3.57 29.32
N VAL A 185 9.77 4.50 28.37
CA VAL A 185 9.36 4.31 26.98
C VAL A 185 10.59 4.40 26.09
N ILE A 186 10.85 3.36 25.28
CA ILE A 186 11.88 3.40 24.24
C ILE A 186 11.22 3.86 22.95
N THR A 187 11.49 5.11 22.57
CA THR A 187 10.90 5.75 21.37
C THR A 187 11.57 5.29 20.07
N SER A 188 12.81 4.81 20.17
CA SER A 188 13.55 4.22 19.06
C SER A 188 14.61 3.26 19.61
N GLY A 189 14.71 2.08 18.97
CA GLY A 189 15.83 1.15 19.18
C GLY A 189 17.12 1.64 18.54
N ARG A 190 18.07 0.71 18.35
CA ARG A 190 19.42 0.98 17.85
C ARG A 190 19.42 1.77 16.53
N ARG A 191 20.06 2.93 16.52
CA ARG A 191 20.29 3.78 15.35
C ARG A 191 21.74 3.75 14.93
N THR A 192 21.97 3.56 13.65
CA THR A 192 23.27 3.80 13.02
C THR A 192 23.40 5.27 12.67
N ALA A 193 24.59 5.84 12.81
CA ALA A 193 24.87 7.20 12.37
C ALA A 193 24.46 7.39 10.89
N ASP A 194 23.79 8.49 10.59
CA ASP A 194 23.26 8.77 9.24
C ASP A 194 24.38 9.14 8.26
N ASN A 195 24.75 8.19 7.41
CA ASN A 195 25.80 8.35 6.41
C ASN A 195 25.46 9.39 5.30
N LEU A 196 24.19 9.79 5.12
CA LEU A 196 23.79 10.73 4.06
C LEU A 196 24.24 12.18 4.31
N LEU A 197 24.57 12.54 5.57
CA LEU A 197 25.06 13.88 5.93
C LEU A 197 26.59 14.05 5.75
N PHE A 198 27.29 13.06 5.17
CA PHE A 198 28.76 13.05 5.11
C PHE A 198 29.37 13.35 3.72
N GLN A 199 28.72 14.17 2.89
CA GLN A 199 29.46 14.84 1.81
C GLN A 199 30.30 15.99 2.43
N GLY A 200 31.63 15.82 2.49
CA GLY A 200 32.57 16.81 3.03
C GLY A 200 33.45 16.28 4.17
N GLU A 201 34.07 17.19 4.94
CA GLU A 201 34.89 16.81 6.10
C GLU A 201 34.05 16.05 7.14
N LYS A 202 34.61 14.97 7.71
CA LYS A 202 33.91 14.16 8.71
C LYS A 202 33.68 14.99 9.97
N ILE A 203 32.44 15.01 10.46
CA ILE A 203 32.13 15.56 11.78
C ILE A 203 32.77 14.64 12.83
N ARG A 204 33.74 15.17 13.59
CA ARG A 204 34.44 14.45 14.65
C ARG A 204 34.72 15.37 15.85
N PRO A 205 34.87 14.81 17.06
CA PRO A 205 35.22 15.58 18.25
C PRO A 205 36.49 16.43 18.11
N GLU A 206 37.46 16.06 17.27
CA GLU A 206 38.69 16.88 17.11
C GLU A 206 38.41 18.21 16.38
N ILE A 207 37.39 18.25 15.53
CA ILE A 207 36.99 19.45 14.78
C ILE A 207 35.99 20.29 15.57
N TYR A 208 35.14 19.62 16.36
CA TYR A 208 34.11 20.22 17.20
C TYR A 208 34.31 19.81 18.67
N PRO A 209 35.40 20.26 19.31
CA PRO A 209 35.76 19.80 20.64
C PRO A 209 34.79 20.28 21.71
N ILE A 210 34.74 19.52 22.79
CA ILE A 210 34.14 19.88 24.09
C ILE A 210 35.15 19.54 25.18
N GLU A 211 35.52 20.53 25.99
CA GLU A 211 36.51 20.37 27.07
C GLU A 211 35.84 19.81 28.33
N LEU A 212 35.84 18.49 28.49
CA LEU A 212 35.31 17.83 29.68
C LEU A 212 36.46 17.43 30.60
N CYS A 213 36.45 17.97 31.82
CA CYS A 213 37.30 17.53 32.94
C CYS A 213 36.59 16.45 33.75
N ASP A 214 37.34 15.75 34.61
CA ASP A 214 36.80 14.75 35.55
C ASP A 214 36.01 15.32 36.73
N ASP A 215 35.83 16.64 36.74
CA ASP A 215 34.99 17.34 37.70
C ASP A 215 33.49 17.03 37.48
N PHE A 216 32.72 17.07 38.57
CA PHE A 216 31.27 16.90 38.54
C PHE A 216 30.57 18.00 37.71
N GLU A 217 31.06 19.25 37.75
CA GLU A 217 30.48 20.39 37.02
C GLU A 217 31.47 20.93 35.99
N ASN A 218 31.11 20.88 34.71
CA ASN A 218 31.89 21.34 33.57
C ASN A 218 31.19 22.53 32.90
N ARG A 219 31.73 23.73 33.07
CA ARG A 219 31.15 24.96 32.49
C ARG A 219 31.73 25.24 31.12
N ILE A 220 30.93 25.02 30.08
CA ILE A 220 31.36 25.09 28.68
C ILE A 220 30.84 26.37 28.03
N ALA A 221 31.69 27.04 27.24
CA ALA A 221 31.24 28.16 26.42
C ALA A 221 30.35 27.64 25.28
N VAL A 222 29.20 28.26 25.06
CA VAL A 222 28.30 27.86 23.98
C VAL A 222 28.72 28.46 22.64
N GLU A 223 28.68 27.63 21.60
CA GLU A 223 28.96 27.99 20.21
C GLU A 223 27.76 27.64 19.33
N THR A 224 27.81 27.91 18.02
CA THR A 224 26.79 27.45 17.06
C THR A 224 27.36 26.68 15.88
N ARG A 225 28.69 26.50 15.82
CA ARG A 225 29.39 26.05 14.61
C ARG A 225 28.98 24.63 14.17
N LEU A 226 28.87 23.68 15.11
CA LEU A 226 28.46 22.31 14.80
C LEU A 226 26.98 22.27 14.46
N HIS A 227 26.14 22.96 15.22
CA HIS A 227 24.70 23.07 14.94
C HIS A 227 24.45 23.62 13.53
N ASP A 228 25.12 24.71 13.17
CA ASP A 228 24.96 25.37 11.87
C ASP A 228 25.45 24.51 10.70
N GLU A 229 26.56 23.78 10.89
CA GLU A 229 27.06 22.82 9.90
C GLU A 229 26.10 21.64 9.71
N VAL A 230 25.53 21.11 10.79
CA VAL A 230 24.50 20.07 10.75
C VAL A 230 23.27 20.55 9.98
N GLU A 231 22.75 21.75 10.31
CA GLU A 231 21.59 22.33 9.62
C GLU A 231 21.88 22.64 8.14
N LYS A 232 23.08 23.09 7.82
CA LYS A 232 23.53 23.30 6.44
C LYS A 232 23.51 21.99 5.67
N ARG A 233 24.13 20.93 6.18
CA ARG A 233 24.18 19.60 5.54
C ARG A 233 22.80 18.99 5.38
N PHE A 234 21.92 19.18 6.36
CA PHE A 234 20.54 18.71 6.27
C PHE A 234 19.77 19.41 5.14
N ARG A 235 19.95 20.73 4.99
CA ARG A 235 19.38 21.51 3.87
C ARG A 235 19.97 21.11 2.52
N GLU A 236 21.28 20.87 2.45
CA GLU A 236 21.96 20.40 1.23
C GLU A 236 21.49 19.01 0.83
N ALA A 237 21.42 18.06 1.76
CA ALA A 237 20.89 16.71 1.54
C ALA A 237 19.43 16.75 1.08
N SER A 238 18.60 17.59 1.72
CA SER A 238 17.20 17.81 1.29
C SER A 238 17.13 18.38 -0.12
N SER A 239 17.99 19.33 -0.46
CA SER A 239 18.05 19.95 -1.80
C SER A 239 18.54 18.95 -2.86
N LEU A 240 19.55 18.13 -2.54
CA LEU A 240 20.02 17.04 -3.38
C LEU A 240 18.92 16.00 -3.60
N TYR A 241 18.18 15.64 -2.57
CA TYR A 241 17.04 14.73 -2.66
C TYR A 241 15.94 15.31 -3.57
N VAL A 242 15.59 16.59 -3.43
CA VAL A 242 14.60 17.27 -4.28
C VAL A 242 15.09 17.38 -5.74
N ASN A 243 16.36 17.74 -5.95
CA ASN A 243 16.95 17.84 -7.28
C ASN A 243 17.10 16.46 -7.95
N TYR A 244 17.50 15.44 -7.19
CA TYR A 244 17.54 14.05 -7.64
C TYR A 244 16.13 13.56 -7.96
N ARG A 245 15.13 13.88 -7.14
CA ARG A 245 13.71 13.61 -7.40
C ARG A 245 13.24 14.24 -8.70
N GLN A 246 13.49 15.54 -8.91
CA GLN A 246 13.12 16.22 -10.15
C GLN A 246 13.85 15.64 -11.36
N LYS A 247 15.15 15.35 -11.25
CA LYS A 247 15.93 14.70 -12.30
C LYS A 247 15.43 13.29 -12.60
N LEU A 248 15.12 12.47 -11.60
CA LEU A 248 14.53 11.13 -11.80
C LEU A 248 13.15 11.21 -12.47
N GLU A 249 12.32 12.17 -12.05
CA GLU A 249 11.00 12.40 -12.64
C GLU A 249 11.08 12.84 -14.11
N HIS A 250 12.16 13.50 -14.53
CA HIS A 250 12.37 13.96 -15.91
C HIS A 250 13.25 13.05 -16.78
N SER A 251 14.16 12.25 -16.20
CA SER A 251 15.19 11.51 -16.95
C SER A 251 14.91 10.03 -17.14
N ILE A 252 14.00 9.41 -16.37
CA ILE A 252 13.77 7.96 -16.46
C ILE A 252 12.39 7.68 -17.06
N ASN A 253 12.40 7.24 -18.33
CA ASN A 253 11.25 6.69 -19.07
C ASN A 253 10.55 5.51 -18.34
N ALA A 254 11.21 4.92 -17.33
CA ALA A 254 10.76 3.86 -16.43
C ALA A 254 11.08 4.16 -14.95
N SER A 255 10.68 5.34 -14.44
CA SER A 255 10.87 5.66 -13.02
C SER A 255 10.06 4.70 -12.14
N ASN A 256 10.66 4.24 -11.05
CA ASN A 256 10.04 3.33 -10.08
C ASN A 256 9.71 4.10 -8.78
N PHE A 257 9.29 3.41 -7.72
CA PHE A 257 9.13 4.00 -6.39
C PHE A 257 10.45 4.61 -5.93
N LEU A 258 10.39 5.80 -5.31
CA LEU A 258 11.58 6.58 -4.96
C LEU A 258 12.39 5.89 -3.87
N ALA A 259 11.74 5.26 -2.90
CA ALA A 259 12.41 4.50 -1.84
C ALA A 259 13.25 3.33 -2.38
N LEU A 260 12.92 2.77 -3.54
CA LEU A 260 13.74 1.71 -4.14
C LEU A 260 15.13 2.19 -4.57
N TYR A 261 15.33 3.50 -4.73
CA TYR A 261 16.65 4.07 -5.03
C TYR A 261 17.50 4.32 -3.78
N THR A 262 16.96 4.12 -2.57
CA THR A 262 17.69 4.30 -1.31
C THR A 262 18.25 2.98 -0.77
N ILE A 263 17.87 1.84 -1.35
CA ILE A 263 18.37 0.52 -0.96
C ILE A 263 19.82 0.29 -1.44
N PRO A 264 20.57 -0.66 -0.83
CA PRO A 264 21.94 -0.97 -1.27
C PRO A 264 22.01 -1.37 -2.75
N VAL A 265 23.06 -0.91 -3.46
CA VAL A 265 23.24 -1.13 -4.91
C VAL A 265 23.17 -2.61 -5.29
N ALA A 266 23.78 -3.49 -4.50
CA ALA A 266 23.73 -4.94 -4.74
C ALA A 266 22.29 -5.50 -4.72
N LEU A 267 21.44 -4.98 -3.84
CA LEU A 267 20.03 -5.36 -3.76
C LEU A 267 19.24 -4.76 -4.93
N LEU A 268 19.52 -3.51 -5.30
CA LEU A 268 18.93 -2.87 -6.48
C LEU A 268 19.24 -3.66 -7.77
N ASP A 269 20.49 -4.09 -7.94
CA ASP A 269 20.90 -4.91 -9.08
C ASP A 269 20.22 -6.28 -9.06
N ARG A 270 20.09 -6.88 -7.87
CA ARG A 270 19.32 -8.12 -7.70
C ARG A 270 17.86 -7.94 -8.12
N LEU A 271 17.16 -6.90 -7.69
CA LEU A 271 15.77 -6.64 -8.10
C LEU A 271 15.62 -6.45 -9.61
N LYS A 272 16.64 -5.90 -10.27
CA LYS A 272 16.69 -5.75 -11.74
C LYS A 272 17.02 -7.04 -12.48
N GLN A 273 17.61 -8.03 -11.81
CA GLN A 273 18.03 -9.30 -12.41
C GLN A 273 17.06 -10.45 -12.09
N GLU A 274 16.53 -10.52 -10.87
CA GLU A 274 15.61 -11.57 -10.42
C GLU A 274 14.31 -11.50 -11.22
N ARG A 275 14.05 -12.54 -12.02
CA ARG A 275 12.93 -12.65 -12.95
C ARG A 275 11.87 -13.62 -12.42
N ILE A 276 10.61 -13.30 -12.66
CA ILE A 276 9.45 -14.18 -12.46
C ILE A 276 8.91 -14.67 -13.81
N GLY A 277 8.11 -15.75 -13.79
CA GLY A 277 7.44 -16.28 -14.97
C GLY A 277 8.36 -17.03 -15.94
N ILE A 278 9.58 -17.38 -15.52
CA ILE A 278 10.51 -18.20 -16.31
C ILE A 278 10.31 -19.70 -16.07
N CYS A 279 10.27 -20.13 -14.80
CA CYS A 279 10.17 -21.54 -14.44
C CYS A 279 8.78 -21.86 -13.88
N THR A 280 8.07 -22.81 -14.51
CA THR A 280 6.72 -23.20 -14.07
C THR A 280 6.72 -23.85 -12.68
N GLU A 281 7.81 -24.48 -12.26
CA GLU A 281 7.93 -25.12 -10.94
C GLU A 281 7.93 -24.08 -9.79
N ASN A 282 8.38 -22.84 -10.07
CA ASN A 282 8.42 -21.76 -9.08
C ASN A 282 7.12 -20.94 -9.01
N SER A 283 6.14 -21.22 -9.87
CA SER A 283 4.98 -20.34 -10.06
C SER A 283 4.18 -20.08 -8.78
N GLU A 284 3.99 -21.07 -7.90
CA GLU A 284 3.28 -20.85 -6.62
C GLU A 284 4.07 -19.95 -5.66
N LYS A 285 5.40 -20.14 -5.55
CA LYS A 285 6.24 -19.30 -4.72
C LYS A 285 6.29 -17.85 -5.23
N GLU A 286 6.40 -17.68 -6.54
CA GLU A 286 6.32 -16.37 -7.19
C GLU A 286 4.96 -15.71 -6.93
N LEU A 287 3.88 -16.46 -7.07
CA LEU A 287 2.53 -15.97 -6.85
C LEU A 287 2.27 -15.57 -5.38
N ASP A 288 2.79 -16.33 -4.42
CA ASP A 288 2.70 -15.98 -2.99
C ASP A 288 3.41 -14.68 -2.66
N PHE A 289 4.56 -14.41 -3.30
CA PHE A 289 5.22 -13.11 -3.20
C PHE A 289 4.37 -12.01 -3.85
N ILE A 290 3.88 -12.23 -5.08
CA ILE A 290 3.06 -11.24 -5.80
C ILE A 290 1.78 -10.91 -5.02
N ARG A 291 1.11 -11.90 -4.40
CA ARG A 291 -0.11 -11.69 -3.60
C ARG A 291 0.07 -10.68 -2.48
N LYS A 292 1.27 -10.61 -1.88
CA LYS A 292 1.61 -9.66 -0.82
C LYS A 292 1.85 -8.24 -1.34
N LEU A 293 2.22 -8.07 -2.61
CA LEU A 293 2.50 -6.74 -3.17
C LEU A 293 1.24 -5.87 -3.21
N PRO A 294 1.33 -4.56 -2.89
CA PRO A 294 0.20 -3.65 -3.06
C PRO A 294 -0.14 -3.49 -4.54
N LYS A 295 -1.43 -3.46 -4.88
CA LYS A 295 -1.90 -3.30 -6.26
C LYS A 295 -2.98 -2.22 -6.36
N ALA A 296 -3.00 -1.53 -7.49
CA ALA A 296 -4.20 -0.87 -7.98
C ALA A 296 -4.71 -1.61 -9.22
N GLU A 297 -6.00 -1.89 -9.24
CA GLU A 297 -6.72 -2.48 -10.38
C GLU A 297 -7.50 -1.37 -11.09
N LEU A 298 -7.23 -1.20 -12.38
CA LEU A 298 -7.87 -0.15 -13.18
C LEU A 298 -8.81 -0.71 -14.25
N HIS A 299 -8.80 -2.03 -14.48
CA HIS A 299 -9.62 -2.69 -15.48
C HIS A 299 -10.17 -4.00 -14.96
N CYS A 300 -11.33 -3.91 -14.31
CA CYS A 300 -12.10 -5.04 -13.84
C CYS A 300 -13.59 -4.78 -14.05
N HIS A 301 -14.30 -5.72 -14.69
CA HIS A 301 -15.73 -5.61 -14.98
C HIS A 301 -16.53 -6.37 -13.93
N PHE A 302 -17.42 -5.67 -13.24
CA PHE A 302 -18.28 -6.24 -12.19
C PHE A 302 -19.09 -7.43 -12.69
N GLY A 303 -19.48 -7.44 -13.96
CA GLY A 303 -20.28 -8.51 -14.54
C GLY A 303 -19.54 -9.84 -14.74
N GLY A 304 -18.21 -9.85 -14.71
CA GLY A 304 -17.38 -11.03 -15.01
C GLY A 304 -16.49 -11.50 -13.86
N ILE A 305 -16.79 -11.11 -12.61
CA ILE A 305 -15.91 -11.37 -11.46
C ILE A 305 -16.08 -12.75 -10.82
N LEU A 306 -17.16 -13.47 -11.13
CA LEU A 306 -17.58 -14.66 -10.40
C LEU A 306 -17.06 -15.94 -11.09
N ASN A 307 -16.48 -16.85 -10.30
CA ASN A 307 -16.26 -18.24 -10.73
C ASN A 307 -17.54 -19.07 -10.50
N ALA A 308 -17.54 -20.34 -10.94
CA ALA A 308 -18.71 -21.21 -10.87
C ALA A 308 -19.31 -21.34 -9.44
N SER A 309 -18.47 -21.52 -8.41
CA SER A 309 -18.95 -21.58 -7.02
C SER A 309 -19.58 -20.26 -6.57
N GLU A 310 -18.98 -19.13 -6.94
CA GLU A 310 -19.46 -17.81 -6.57
C GLU A 310 -20.76 -17.44 -7.30
N ILE A 311 -20.92 -17.89 -8.55
CA ILE A 311 -22.18 -17.78 -9.30
C ILE A 311 -23.31 -18.50 -8.55
N ILE A 312 -23.03 -19.71 -8.04
CA ILE A 312 -24.01 -20.47 -7.24
C ILE A 312 -24.34 -19.73 -5.95
N ASP A 313 -23.34 -19.19 -5.25
CA ASP A 313 -23.55 -18.45 -4.00
C ASP A 313 -24.42 -17.20 -4.17
N VAL A 314 -24.24 -16.47 -5.28
CA VAL A 314 -25.08 -15.32 -5.63
C VAL A 314 -26.50 -15.76 -6.03
N ALA A 315 -26.66 -16.89 -6.72
CA ALA A 315 -27.98 -17.43 -6.99
C ALA A 315 -28.70 -17.84 -5.70
N LEU A 316 -27.98 -18.45 -4.74
CA LEU A 316 -28.53 -18.91 -3.47
C LEU A 316 -29.01 -17.76 -2.58
N SER A 317 -28.43 -16.55 -2.66
CA SER A 317 -28.94 -15.38 -1.92
C SER A 317 -30.34 -14.94 -2.35
N ASN A 318 -30.86 -15.46 -3.48
CA ASN A 318 -32.17 -15.17 -4.01
C ASN A 318 -33.20 -16.29 -3.78
N THR A 319 -32.85 -17.35 -3.03
CA THR A 319 -33.65 -18.58 -2.92
C THR A 319 -35.09 -18.30 -2.50
N GLU A 320 -35.31 -17.48 -1.47
CA GLU A 320 -36.67 -17.21 -0.93
C GLU A 320 -37.58 -16.56 -1.97
N LYS A 321 -37.11 -15.49 -2.63
CA LYS A 321 -37.87 -14.78 -3.67
C LYS A 321 -38.05 -15.64 -4.91
N MET A 322 -37.03 -16.40 -5.29
CA MET A 322 -37.08 -17.32 -6.43
C MET A 322 -38.15 -18.41 -6.22
N GLU A 323 -38.19 -19.07 -5.05
CA GLU A 323 -39.14 -20.16 -4.76
C GLU A 323 -40.60 -19.72 -4.90
N ALA A 324 -40.91 -18.45 -4.61
CA ALA A 324 -42.25 -17.89 -4.77
C ALA A 324 -42.76 -17.87 -6.23
N HIS A 325 -41.86 -18.00 -7.21
CA HIS A 325 -42.18 -17.99 -8.63
C HIS A 325 -42.15 -19.38 -9.29
N LEU A 326 -41.81 -20.45 -8.56
CA LEU A 326 -41.67 -21.79 -9.14
C LEU A 326 -43.00 -22.55 -9.14
N ASP A 327 -43.48 -22.89 -10.34
CA ASP A 327 -44.65 -23.75 -10.56
C ASP A 327 -44.27 -25.22 -10.81
N ASP A 328 -45.27 -26.09 -10.97
CA ASP A 328 -45.06 -27.53 -11.23
C ASP A 328 -44.30 -27.82 -12.53
N THR A 329 -44.42 -26.94 -13.54
CA THR A 329 -43.73 -27.08 -14.83
C THR A 329 -42.24 -26.85 -14.65
N VAL A 330 -41.87 -25.77 -13.94
CA VAL A 330 -40.47 -25.45 -13.66
C VAL A 330 -39.85 -26.51 -12.76
N ARG A 331 -40.59 -26.97 -11.74
CA ARG A 331 -40.12 -28.06 -10.86
C ARG A 331 -39.94 -29.38 -11.60
N ALA A 332 -40.78 -29.70 -12.56
CA ALA A 332 -40.59 -30.88 -13.42
C ALA A 332 -39.30 -30.77 -14.23
N TRP A 333 -39.06 -29.62 -14.86
CA TRP A 333 -37.82 -29.36 -15.58
C TRP A 333 -36.58 -29.40 -14.68
N GLN A 334 -36.66 -28.85 -13.45
CA GLN A 334 -35.57 -28.93 -12.47
C GLN A 334 -35.25 -30.38 -12.09
N ARG A 335 -36.26 -31.26 -11.95
CA ARG A 335 -36.03 -32.70 -11.70
C ARG A 335 -35.26 -33.37 -12.84
N ASP A 336 -35.56 -33.03 -14.08
CA ASP A 336 -34.84 -33.56 -15.25
C ASP A 336 -33.37 -33.13 -15.23
N ILE A 337 -33.10 -31.85 -14.92
CA ILE A 337 -31.74 -31.33 -14.80
C ILE A 337 -31.00 -31.97 -13.61
N LEU A 338 -31.65 -32.12 -12.45
CA LEU A 338 -31.07 -32.78 -11.28
C LEU A 338 -30.64 -34.23 -11.59
N HIS A 339 -31.46 -34.97 -12.34
CA HIS A 339 -31.09 -36.32 -12.79
C HIS A 339 -29.83 -36.33 -13.66
N LEU A 340 -29.63 -35.30 -14.50
CA LEU A 340 -28.39 -35.17 -15.27
C LEU A 340 -27.20 -34.74 -14.40
N ILE A 341 -27.43 -33.91 -13.37
CA ILE A 341 -26.42 -33.53 -12.38
C ILE A 341 -25.94 -34.75 -11.59
N GLU A 342 -26.86 -35.62 -11.15
CA GLU A 342 -26.54 -36.88 -10.47
C GLU A 342 -25.67 -37.80 -11.33
N LYS A 343 -25.95 -37.83 -12.65
CA LYS A 343 -25.12 -38.54 -13.64
C LYS A 343 -23.81 -37.84 -13.99
N LYS A 344 -23.59 -36.61 -13.51
CA LYS A 344 -22.44 -35.75 -13.84
C LYS A 344 -22.24 -35.53 -15.34
N ASP A 345 -23.33 -35.46 -16.11
CA ASP A 345 -23.27 -35.32 -17.58
C ASP A 345 -23.39 -33.85 -18.02
N ALA A 346 -22.28 -33.12 -17.96
CA ALA A 346 -22.23 -31.72 -18.37
C ALA A 346 -22.68 -31.48 -19.83
N LYS A 347 -22.40 -32.43 -20.73
CA LYS A 347 -22.76 -32.31 -22.16
C LYS A 347 -24.27 -32.44 -22.36
N ALA A 348 -24.91 -33.39 -21.68
CA ALA A 348 -26.36 -33.55 -21.72
C ALA A 348 -27.05 -32.32 -21.12
N ILE A 349 -26.56 -31.78 -20.00
CA ILE A 349 -27.08 -30.55 -19.39
C ILE A 349 -26.99 -29.40 -20.41
N ARG A 350 -25.80 -29.18 -20.99
CA ARG A 350 -25.57 -28.11 -21.98
C ARG A 350 -26.51 -28.23 -23.19
N LYS A 351 -26.77 -29.46 -23.65
CA LYS A 351 -27.69 -29.75 -24.76
C LYS A 351 -29.15 -29.45 -24.38
N GLN A 352 -29.56 -29.78 -23.15
CA GLN A 352 -30.92 -29.56 -22.68
C GLN A 352 -31.25 -28.08 -22.49
N ILE A 353 -30.31 -27.28 -21.97
CA ILE A 353 -30.56 -25.86 -21.68
C ILE A 353 -30.45 -24.95 -22.91
N GLY A 354 -29.80 -25.40 -23.99
CA GLY A 354 -29.55 -24.55 -25.17
C GLY A 354 -28.66 -23.34 -24.84
N PRO A 355 -28.61 -22.28 -25.67
CA PRO A 355 -27.80 -21.09 -25.40
C PRO A 355 -28.08 -20.49 -24.00
N PHE A 356 -27.06 -20.09 -23.24
CA PHE A 356 -27.28 -19.62 -21.86
C PHE A 356 -28.28 -18.47 -21.75
N LYS A 357 -28.27 -17.56 -22.73
CA LYS A 357 -29.21 -16.43 -22.81
C LYS A 357 -30.68 -16.87 -22.84
N SER A 358 -31.02 -18.07 -23.32
CA SER A 358 -32.41 -18.53 -23.33
C SER A 358 -32.95 -18.85 -21.94
N LEU A 359 -32.10 -19.12 -20.95
CA LEU A 359 -32.54 -19.38 -19.56
C LEU A 359 -33.25 -18.18 -18.94
N ARG A 360 -32.97 -16.97 -19.41
CA ARG A 360 -33.63 -15.74 -18.92
C ARG A 360 -35.13 -15.71 -19.21
N ASN A 361 -35.55 -16.34 -20.31
CA ASN A 361 -36.92 -16.29 -20.82
C ASN A 361 -37.53 -17.69 -21.00
N LEU A 362 -36.90 -18.74 -20.45
CA LEU A 362 -37.36 -20.13 -20.61
C LEU A 362 -38.75 -20.34 -19.98
N PHE A 363 -38.99 -19.64 -18.88
CA PHE A 363 -40.26 -19.62 -18.15
C PHE A 363 -40.70 -18.17 -17.95
N PRO A 364 -42.00 -17.90 -17.71
CA PRO A 364 -42.50 -16.56 -17.40
C PRO A 364 -42.15 -16.13 -15.95
N ILE A 365 -40.88 -16.28 -15.58
CA ILE A 365 -40.33 -15.93 -14.27
C ILE A 365 -39.53 -14.62 -14.41
N PRO A 366 -39.70 -13.63 -13.51
CA PRO A 366 -38.92 -12.39 -13.55
C PRO A 366 -37.41 -12.63 -13.42
N GLU A 367 -36.60 -11.79 -14.08
CA GLU A 367 -35.14 -11.78 -13.83
C GLU A 367 -34.83 -11.25 -12.42
N PRO A 368 -33.80 -11.76 -11.72
CA PRO A 368 -32.87 -12.83 -12.14
C PRO A 368 -33.37 -14.25 -11.82
N TYR A 369 -34.58 -14.41 -11.26
CA TYR A 369 -35.02 -15.66 -10.65
C TYR A 369 -35.09 -16.85 -11.60
N SER A 370 -35.36 -16.64 -12.90
CA SER A 370 -35.32 -17.72 -13.89
C SER A 370 -33.92 -18.35 -14.00
N VAL A 371 -32.87 -17.52 -14.00
CA VAL A 371 -31.48 -17.99 -14.02
C VAL A 371 -31.09 -18.58 -12.67
N CYS A 372 -31.52 -17.97 -11.56
CA CYS A 372 -31.30 -18.53 -10.23
C CYS A 372 -31.88 -19.95 -10.11
N ALA A 373 -33.08 -20.20 -10.63
CA ALA A 373 -33.74 -21.50 -10.58
C ALA A 373 -32.93 -22.63 -11.23
N PHE A 374 -32.10 -22.31 -12.23
CA PHE A 374 -31.14 -23.24 -12.80
C PHE A 374 -29.88 -23.38 -11.94
N LEU A 375 -29.28 -22.26 -11.52
CA LEU A 375 -27.99 -22.24 -10.84
C LEU A 375 -28.03 -22.89 -9.45
N VAL A 376 -29.12 -22.74 -8.70
CA VAL A 376 -29.27 -23.31 -7.35
C VAL A 376 -29.25 -24.84 -7.35
N LEU A 377 -29.55 -25.50 -8.49
CA LEU A 377 -29.47 -26.95 -8.63
C LEU A 377 -28.04 -27.47 -8.45
N PHE A 378 -27.03 -26.61 -8.63
CA PHE A 378 -25.62 -26.94 -8.48
C PHE A 378 -25.07 -26.66 -7.08
N LYS A 379 -25.91 -26.51 -6.04
CA LYS A 379 -25.52 -26.13 -4.65
C LYS A 379 -24.35 -26.91 -4.03
N ASN A 380 -24.00 -28.10 -4.54
CA ASN A 380 -22.80 -28.85 -4.12
C ASN A 380 -22.02 -29.43 -5.32
N HIS A 381 -22.20 -28.85 -6.51
CA HIS A 381 -21.70 -29.36 -7.79
C HIS A 381 -21.01 -28.24 -8.60
N ALA A 382 -20.28 -27.34 -7.93
CA ALA A 382 -19.62 -26.21 -8.58
C ALA A 382 -18.66 -26.62 -9.71
N GLU A 383 -17.92 -27.72 -9.54
CA GLU A 383 -17.05 -28.27 -10.60
C GLU A 383 -17.82 -28.72 -11.83
N LEU A 384 -19.03 -29.27 -11.65
CA LEU A 384 -19.89 -29.66 -12.77
C LEU A 384 -20.43 -28.43 -13.48
N LEU A 385 -20.80 -27.38 -12.74
CA LEU A 385 -21.20 -26.10 -13.34
C LEU A 385 -20.04 -25.48 -14.13
N ASP A 386 -18.80 -25.51 -13.61
CA ASP A 386 -17.60 -25.08 -14.33
C ASP A 386 -17.45 -25.84 -15.67
N GLN A 387 -17.67 -27.16 -15.67
CA GLN A 387 -17.67 -27.97 -16.88
C GLN A 387 -18.81 -27.62 -17.85
N VAL A 388 -20.00 -27.29 -17.34
CA VAL A 388 -21.14 -26.87 -18.17
C VAL A 388 -20.85 -25.51 -18.83
N ILE A 389 -20.25 -24.57 -18.10
CA ILE A 389 -19.92 -23.22 -18.59
C ILE A 389 -18.78 -23.30 -19.62
N PHE A 390 -17.65 -23.88 -19.23
CA PHE A 390 -16.42 -23.81 -20.01
C PHE A 390 -16.28 -24.95 -21.03
N GLY A 391 -16.95 -26.09 -20.85
CA GLY A 391 -16.86 -27.23 -21.77
C GLY A 391 -15.41 -27.65 -22.03
N SER A 392 -14.98 -27.59 -23.29
CA SER A 392 -13.58 -27.87 -23.66
C SER A 392 -12.58 -26.91 -23.01
N HIS A 393 -12.96 -25.66 -22.75
CA HIS A 393 -12.09 -24.61 -22.19
C HIS A 393 -11.80 -24.79 -20.68
N THR A 394 -12.27 -25.87 -20.06
CA THR A 394 -11.81 -26.28 -18.73
C THR A 394 -10.32 -26.60 -18.74
N ASP A 395 -9.79 -27.13 -19.86
CA ASP A 395 -8.36 -27.30 -20.08
C ASP A 395 -7.71 -25.98 -20.51
N THR A 396 -6.77 -25.51 -19.69
CA THR A 396 -6.00 -24.28 -19.93
C THR A 396 -5.25 -24.27 -21.27
N PHE A 397 -4.87 -25.42 -21.83
CA PHE A 397 -4.21 -25.47 -23.13
C PHE A 397 -5.18 -25.16 -24.28
N SER A 398 -6.46 -25.46 -24.12
CA SER A 398 -7.51 -25.19 -25.12
C SER A 398 -8.20 -23.83 -24.92
N TYR A 399 -7.98 -23.17 -23.78
CA TYR A 399 -8.58 -21.87 -23.48
C TYR A 399 -7.66 -20.72 -23.90
N GLN A 400 -7.49 -20.56 -25.20
CA GLN A 400 -6.63 -19.57 -25.83
C GLN A 400 -7.09 -19.29 -27.27
N ALA A 401 -6.97 -18.04 -27.73
CA ALA A 401 -7.37 -17.62 -29.07
C ALA A 401 -8.78 -18.07 -29.49
N ILE A 402 -9.75 -18.09 -28.56
CA ILE A 402 -11.11 -18.58 -28.80
C ILE A 402 -12.01 -17.53 -29.47
N GLY A 403 -11.53 -16.28 -29.60
CA GLY A 403 -12.29 -15.16 -30.12
C GLY A 403 -13.24 -14.54 -29.09
N ILE A 404 -13.61 -13.28 -29.35
CA ILE A 404 -14.38 -12.46 -28.40
C ILE A 404 -15.79 -13.01 -28.17
N GLU A 405 -16.49 -13.46 -29.22
CA GLU A 405 -17.86 -13.98 -29.10
C GLU A 405 -17.94 -15.23 -28.20
N ALA A 406 -16.99 -16.16 -28.37
CA ALA A 406 -16.92 -17.35 -27.54
C ALA A 406 -16.58 -16.98 -26.09
N TYR A 407 -15.62 -16.07 -25.90
CA TYR A 407 -15.23 -15.59 -24.57
C TYR A 407 -16.38 -14.92 -23.82
N GLU A 408 -17.11 -14.00 -24.46
CA GLU A 408 -18.27 -13.32 -23.84
C GLU A 408 -19.37 -14.33 -23.47
N SER A 409 -19.59 -15.36 -24.29
CA SER A 409 -20.63 -16.38 -24.03
C SER A 409 -20.40 -17.18 -22.74
N LEU A 410 -19.16 -17.28 -22.27
CA LEU A 410 -18.81 -17.93 -21.00
C LEU A 410 -19.30 -17.11 -19.79
N GLY A 411 -19.55 -15.81 -19.99
CA GLY A 411 -20.09 -14.89 -18.98
C GLY A 411 -21.62 -14.82 -18.94
N ASP A 412 -22.35 -15.50 -19.83
CA ASP A 412 -23.79 -15.31 -20.01
C ASP A 412 -24.67 -15.69 -18.79
N LEU A 413 -24.11 -16.45 -17.83
CA LEU A 413 -24.78 -16.83 -16.56
C LEU A 413 -24.47 -15.90 -15.38
N GLN A 414 -23.66 -14.86 -15.59
CA GLN A 414 -23.33 -13.84 -14.60
C GLN A 414 -23.63 -12.44 -15.14
N GLY A 415 -23.13 -11.39 -14.48
CA GLY A 415 -23.41 -10.00 -14.85
C GLY A 415 -24.91 -9.71 -14.94
N SER A 416 -25.39 -9.18 -16.08
CA SER A 416 -26.80 -8.83 -16.25
C SER A 416 -27.77 -10.01 -16.19
N ALA A 417 -27.30 -11.27 -16.16
CA ALA A 417 -28.18 -12.43 -15.95
C ALA A 417 -28.53 -12.62 -14.47
N LEU A 418 -27.65 -12.18 -13.57
CA LEU A 418 -27.71 -12.50 -12.15
C LEU A 418 -27.78 -11.26 -11.26
N MET A 419 -27.10 -10.16 -11.65
CA MET A 419 -27.02 -8.89 -10.92
C MET A 419 -28.28 -8.02 -11.09
N LYS A 420 -29.47 -8.62 -11.01
CA LYS A 420 -30.76 -7.94 -11.23
C LYS A 420 -31.65 -7.89 -9.98
N SER A 421 -31.06 -8.17 -8.81
CA SER A 421 -31.71 -8.03 -7.51
C SER A 421 -30.74 -7.39 -6.50
N PRO A 422 -31.25 -6.71 -5.46
CA PRO A 422 -30.42 -6.19 -4.38
C PRO A 422 -29.55 -7.27 -3.73
N GLU A 423 -30.11 -8.47 -3.50
CA GLU A 423 -29.40 -9.58 -2.87
C GLU A 423 -28.20 -10.04 -3.72
N SER A 424 -28.39 -10.15 -5.03
CA SER A 424 -27.29 -10.54 -5.94
C SER A 424 -26.17 -9.51 -5.94
N ILE A 425 -26.50 -8.22 -6.03
CA ILE A 425 -25.52 -7.14 -6.08
C ILE A 425 -24.69 -7.11 -4.78
N LYS A 426 -25.36 -7.15 -3.63
CA LYS A 426 -24.69 -7.18 -2.31
C LYS A 426 -23.76 -8.39 -2.18
N LYS A 427 -24.24 -9.58 -2.53
CA LYS A 427 -23.43 -10.81 -2.44
C LYS A 427 -22.21 -10.73 -3.37
N ALA A 428 -22.37 -10.21 -4.58
CA ALA A 428 -21.28 -10.03 -5.52
C ALA A 428 -20.25 -8.99 -5.06
N CYS A 429 -20.69 -7.85 -4.51
CA CYS A 429 -19.80 -6.86 -3.89
C CYS A 429 -18.98 -7.49 -2.75
N SER A 430 -19.62 -8.27 -1.89
CA SER A 430 -18.94 -8.97 -0.79
C SER A 430 -17.85 -9.93 -1.29
N ILE A 431 -18.16 -10.77 -2.29
CA ILE A 431 -17.22 -11.70 -2.93
C ILE A 431 -16.04 -10.94 -3.57
N LEU A 432 -16.31 -9.83 -4.27
CA LEU A 432 -15.26 -9.00 -4.87
C LEU A 432 -14.28 -8.51 -3.81
N MET A 433 -14.81 -8.05 -2.67
CA MET A 433 -14.00 -7.49 -1.59
C MET A 433 -13.16 -8.56 -0.88
N GLU A 434 -13.63 -9.81 -0.82
CA GLU A 434 -12.80 -10.94 -0.39
C GLU A 434 -11.61 -11.16 -1.33
N LYS A 435 -11.83 -11.15 -2.65
CA LYS A 435 -10.75 -11.28 -3.65
C LYS A 435 -9.75 -10.12 -3.57
N VAL A 436 -10.24 -8.89 -3.39
CA VAL A 436 -9.45 -7.66 -3.23
C VAL A 436 -8.51 -7.80 -2.02
N ARG A 437 -9.03 -8.20 -0.86
CA ARG A 437 -8.21 -8.40 0.36
C ARG A 437 -7.18 -9.51 0.18
N LYS A 438 -7.56 -10.65 -0.41
CA LYS A 438 -6.67 -11.79 -0.65
C LYS A 438 -5.47 -11.45 -1.55
N ASN A 439 -5.61 -10.42 -2.39
CA ASN A 439 -4.59 -9.99 -3.34
C ASN A 439 -3.95 -8.63 -3.00
N ASN A 440 -4.19 -8.09 -1.81
CA ASN A 440 -3.67 -6.79 -1.37
C ASN A 440 -3.92 -5.65 -2.38
N VAL A 441 -5.14 -5.59 -2.92
CA VAL A 441 -5.56 -4.48 -3.78
C VAL A 441 -5.96 -3.31 -2.89
N LEU A 442 -5.25 -2.19 -3.02
CA LEU A 442 -5.47 -0.99 -2.21
C LEU A 442 -6.42 0.01 -2.87
N TYR A 443 -6.56 -0.09 -4.19
CA TYR A 443 -7.40 0.79 -4.99
C TYR A 443 -7.98 0.02 -6.18
N LEU A 444 -9.28 0.17 -6.44
CA LEU A 444 -10.01 -0.54 -7.49
C LEU A 444 -10.92 0.41 -8.23
N GLU A 445 -10.76 0.51 -9.55
CA GLU A 445 -11.73 1.14 -10.45
C GLU A 445 -12.58 0.05 -11.10
N LEU A 446 -13.80 -0.08 -10.61
CA LEU A 446 -14.72 -1.14 -11.01
C LEU A 446 -15.62 -0.65 -12.14
N ARG A 447 -15.52 -1.32 -13.29
CA ARG A 447 -16.39 -1.09 -14.45
C ARG A 447 -17.74 -1.76 -14.22
N CYS A 448 -18.81 -1.00 -14.33
CA CYS A 448 -20.17 -1.52 -14.21
C CYS A 448 -21.14 -0.82 -15.17
N SER A 449 -22.22 -1.51 -15.51
CA SER A 449 -23.30 -0.98 -16.35
C SER A 449 -24.63 -1.04 -15.58
N PRO A 450 -24.88 -0.14 -14.60
CA PRO A 450 -26.08 -0.21 -13.75
C PRO A 450 -27.38 -0.25 -14.54
N VAL A 451 -27.46 0.43 -15.69
CA VAL A 451 -28.65 0.40 -16.56
C VAL A 451 -28.95 -1.01 -17.09
N ASN A 452 -27.93 -1.85 -17.27
CA ASN A 452 -28.10 -3.24 -17.71
C ASN A 452 -28.57 -4.17 -16.58
N TYR A 453 -28.49 -3.71 -15.33
CA TYR A 453 -28.90 -4.43 -14.12
C TYR A 453 -30.32 -4.08 -13.68
N GLU A 454 -30.93 -3.07 -14.32
CA GLU A 454 -32.29 -2.65 -14.00
C GLU A 454 -33.31 -3.76 -14.28
N THR A 455 -34.37 -3.72 -13.47
CA THR A 455 -35.61 -4.46 -13.67
C THR A 455 -36.79 -3.51 -13.47
N LYS A 456 -38.01 -4.02 -13.57
CA LYS A 456 -39.22 -3.23 -13.29
C LYS A 456 -39.24 -2.71 -11.84
N ASP A 457 -38.65 -3.45 -10.91
CA ASP A 457 -38.74 -3.21 -9.48
C ASP A 457 -37.40 -2.72 -8.87
N LEU A 458 -36.36 -2.52 -9.70
CA LEU A 458 -35.04 -2.09 -9.29
C LEU A 458 -34.44 -1.11 -10.30
N GLY A 459 -34.27 0.15 -9.90
CA GLY A 459 -33.73 1.22 -10.75
C GLY A 459 -32.19 1.32 -10.69
N ALA A 460 -31.56 1.90 -11.73
CA ALA A 460 -30.10 1.98 -11.80
C ALA A 460 -29.48 2.84 -10.70
N MET A 461 -30.16 3.91 -10.26
CA MET A 461 -29.71 4.73 -9.13
C MET A 461 -29.66 3.90 -7.84
N GLU A 462 -30.69 3.09 -7.57
CA GLU A 462 -30.75 2.21 -6.39
C GLU A 462 -29.63 1.16 -6.42
N ILE A 463 -29.35 0.59 -7.60
CA ILE A 463 -28.23 -0.33 -7.81
C ILE A 463 -26.89 0.31 -7.42
N VAL A 464 -26.67 1.55 -7.84
CA VAL A 464 -25.45 2.30 -7.54
C VAL A 464 -25.37 2.61 -6.05
N GLU A 465 -26.47 3.05 -5.43
CA GLU A 465 -26.55 3.32 -3.99
C GLU A 465 -26.20 2.06 -3.17
N ILE A 466 -26.72 0.88 -3.56
CA ILE A 466 -26.36 -0.41 -2.96
C ILE A 466 -24.87 -0.69 -3.12
N MET A 467 -24.31 -0.58 -4.34
CA MET A 467 -22.90 -0.83 -4.59
C MET A 467 -22.00 0.10 -3.75
N VAL A 468 -22.31 1.40 -3.72
CA VAL A 468 -21.55 2.38 -2.94
C VAL A 468 -21.59 2.01 -1.47
N GLN A 469 -22.77 1.75 -0.89
CA GLN A 469 -22.92 1.37 0.50
C GLN A 469 -22.06 0.15 0.87
N GLU A 470 -22.13 -0.92 0.07
CA GLU A 470 -21.35 -2.15 0.31
C GLU A 470 -19.83 -1.91 0.25
N PHE A 471 -19.36 -0.96 -0.56
CA PHE A 471 -17.95 -0.61 -0.66
C PHE A 471 -17.50 0.43 0.40
N GLU A 472 -18.39 1.28 0.91
CA GLU A 472 -18.03 2.26 1.96
C GLU A 472 -17.64 1.58 3.26
N GLU A 473 -18.25 0.43 3.57
CA GLU A 473 -17.96 -0.37 4.75
C GLU A 473 -16.55 -0.99 4.73
N GLN A 474 -15.85 -0.94 3.59
CA GLN A 474 -14.61 -1.66 3.36
C GLN A 474 -13.37 -0.77 3.46
N LYS A 475 -12.68 -0.83 4.60
CA LYS A 475 -11.50 0.01 4.88
C LYS A 475 -10.19 -0.43 4.19
N HIS A 476 -10.14 -1.64 3.63
CA HIS A 476 -8.90 -2.18 3.04
C HIS A 476 -8.55 -1.53 1.70
N CYS A 477 -9.56 -1.32 0.85
CA CYS A 477 -9.42 -0.87 -0.53
C CYS A 477 -10.38 0.28 -0.77
N ARG A 478 -9.90 1.32 -1.45
CA ARG A 478 -10.78 2.36 -2.00
C ARG A 478 -11.33 1.88 -3.34
N VAL A 479 -12.65 1.71 -3.43
CA VAL A 479 -13.34 1.33 -4.67
C VAL A 479 -14.01 2.55 -5.27
N GLU A 480 -13.75 2.77 -6.55
CA GLU A 480 -14.35 3.81 -7.38
C GLU A 480 -15.08 3.18 -8.57
N LEU A 481 -16.16 3.80 -9.02
CA LEU A 481 -16.95 3.28 -10.13
C LEU A 481 -16.59 3.96 -11.45
N ILE A 482 -16.50 3.16 -12.50
CA ILE A 482 -16.46 3.59 -13.90
C ILE A 482 -17.69 3.03 -14.59
N PHE A 483 -18.50 3.89 -15.20
CA PHE A 483 -19.64 3.40 -15.97
C PHE A 483 -19.23 3.05 -17.37
N ILE A 484 -19.62 1.85 -17.80
CA ILE A 484 -19.25 1.32 -19.10
C ILE A 484 -20.50 1.16 -19.97
N ALA A 485 -20.46 1.80 -21.14
CA ALA A 485 -21.47 1.65 -22.17
C ALA A 485 -21.05 0.62 -23.22
N SER A 486 -21.99 -0.20 -23.67
CA SER A 486 -21.75 -1.20 -24.71
C SER A 486 -22.00 -0.64 -26.11
N ARG A 487 -21.10 -0.92 -27.06
CA ARG A 487 -21.27 -0.64 -28.50
C ARG A 487 -22.42 -1.43 -29.13
N HIS A 488 -22.78 -2.57 -28.55
CA HIS A 488 -23.88 -3.41 -29.01
C HIS A 488 -25.26 -2.85 -28.67
N GLY A 489 -25.35 -1.98 -27.66
CA GLY A 489 -26.61 -1.37 -27.23
C GLY A 489 -27.11 -0.32 -28.21
N ASP A 490 -28.39 0.03 -28.10
CA ASP A 490 -28.93 1.20 -28.79
C ASP A 490 -28.32 2.51 -28.24
N MET A 491 -28.43 3.58 -29.01
CA MET A 491 -27.89 4.89 -28.62
C MET A 491 -28.59 5.45 -27.37
N GLU A 492 -29.83 5.05 -27.10
CA GLU A 492 -30.56 5.53 -25.93
C GLU A 492 -29.99 4.93 -24.64
N THR A 493 -29.58 3.67 -24.64
CA THR A 493 -28.92 3.02 -23.49
C THR A 493 -27.61 3.72 -23.13
N ILE A 494 -26.82 4.13 -24.13
CA ILE A 494 -25.59 4.93 -23.90
C ILE A 494 -25.95 6.27 -23.26
N LYS A 495 -26.94 6.98 -23.82
CA LYS A 495 -27.43 8.25 -23.25
C LYS A 495 -27.95 8.09 -21.82
N ARG A 496 -28.63 6.99 -21.50
CA ARG A 496 -29.11 6.69 -20.14
C ARG A 496 -27.96 6.53 -19.14
N HIS A 497 -26.89 5.83 -19.53
CA HIS A 497 -25.69 5.75 -18.68
C HIS A 497 -25.07 7.14 -18.45
N ILE A 498 -24.98 7.96 -19.48
CA ILE A 498 -24.43 9.33 -19.38
C ILE A 498 -25.29 10.22 -18.47
N ARG A 499 -26.62 10.19 -18.63
CA ARG A 499 -27.53 10.92 -17.73
C ARG A 499 -27.39 10.47 -16.28
N LEU A 500 -27.32 9.15 -16.04
CA LEU A 500 -27.12 8.60 -14.70
C LEU A 500 -25.79 9.09 -14.08
N VAL A 501 -24.72 9.17 -14.86
CA VAL A 501 -23.45 9.75 -14.41
C VAL A 501 -23.61 11.20 -13.95
N GLN A 502 -24.34 12.01 -14.71
CA GLN A 502 -24.58 13.42 -14.37
C GLN A 502 -25.40 13.54 -13.07
N GLU A 503 -26.45 12.74 -12.92
CA GLU A 503 -27.25 12.70 -11.69
C GLU A 503 -26.43 12.27 -10.46
N LEU A 504 -25.51 11.31 -10.61
CA LEU A 504 -24.64 10.86 -9.53
C LEU A 504 -23.62 11.92 -9.11
N LYS A 505 -23.10 12.69 -10.06
CA LYS A 505 -22.22 13.82 -9.79
C LYS A 505 -22.91 14.88 -8.94
N GLU A 506 -24.16 15.22 -9.27
CA GLU A 506 -24.96 16.17 -8.48
C GLU A 506 -25.17 15.69 -7.03
N LYS A 507 -25.30 14.37 -6.84
CA LYS A 507 -25.41 13.74 -5.52
C LYS A 507 -24.07 13.48 -4.83
N ASN A 508 -22.94 13.82 -5.45
CA ASN A 508 -21.58 13.56 -4.95
C ASN A 508 -21.32 12.07 -4.62
N LEU A 509 -21.89 11.16 -5.43
CA LEU A 509 -21.67 9.71 -5.32
C LEU A 509 -20.41 9.29 -6.08
N ARG A 510 -19.80 8.18 -5.66
CA ARG A 510 -18.46 7.71 -6.10
C ARG A 510 -18.42 7.27 -7.57
N ILE A 511 -18.21 8.21 -8.48
CA ILE A 511 -17.96 7.96 -9.90
C ILE A 511 -16.77 8.78 -10.40
N VAL A 512 -15.79 8.10 -11.00
CA VAL A 512 -14.52 8.72 -11.41
C VAL A 512 -14.29 8.73 -12.90
N GLY A 513 -15.04 7.91 -13.65
CA GLY A 513 -14.85 7.83 -15.08
C GLY A 513 -15.99 7.18 -15.86
N PHE A 514 -15.82 7.21 -17.17
CA PHE A 514 -16.70 6.56 -18.14
C PHE A 514 -15.88 5.76 -19.14
N ASP A 515 -16.46 4.67 -19.62
CA ASP A 515 -15.86 3.76 -20.59
C ASP A 515 -16.83 3.35 -21.71
N LEU A 516 -16.24 2.91 -22.81
CA LEU A 516 -16.88 2.37 -23.99
C LEU A 516 -16.26 1.02 -24.33
N ALA A 517 -17.08 -0.04 -24.33
CA ALA A 517 -16.65 -1.42 -24.61
C ALA A 517 -17.63 -2.20 -25.49
N GLY A 518 -17.34 -3.49 -25.72
CA GLY A 518 -17.98 -4.34 -26.71
C GLY A 518 -17.27 -4.25 -28.07
N ALA A 519 -17.74 -5.05 -29.04
CA ALA A 519 -17.07 -5.22 -30.32
C ALA A 519 -16.79 -3.88 -31.02
N GLU A 520 -15.51 -3.61 -31.24
CA GLU A 520 -14.99 -2.32 -31.73
C GLU A 520 -15.36 -2.03 -33.18
N ASP A 521 -15.84 -3.03 -33.93
CA ASP A 521 -16.30 -2.91 -35.32
C ASP A 521 -17.75 -2.39 -35.43
N LYS A 522 -18.53 -2.38 -34.34
CA LYS A 522 -19.95 -1.99 -34.37
C LYS A 522 -20.16 -0.48 -34.39
N LYS A 523 -19.44 0.25 -33.53
CA LYS A 523 -19.51 1.71 -33.42
C LYS A 523 -18.13 2.24 -33.07
N SER A 524 -17.60 3.05 -33.98
CA SER A 524 -16.29 3.69 -33.84
C SER A 524 -16.33 4.79 -32.76
N PRO A 525 -15.22 5.05 -32.05
CA PRO A 525 -15.15 6.16 -31.10
C PRO A 525 -15.56 7.50 -31.71
N LYS A 526 -15.23 7.76 -32.98
CA LYS A 526 -15.60 8.99 -33.68
C LYS A 526 -17.12 9.21 -33.77
N GLU A 527 -17.90 8.16 -34.02
CA GLU A 527 -19.36 8.24 -34.14
C GLU A 527 -20.04 8.62 -32.82
N LEU A 528 -19.39 8.34 -31.68
CA LEU A 528 -19.92 8.57 -30.35
C LEU A 528 -19.47 9.89 -29.73
N ARG A 529 -18.63 10.67 -30.44
CA ARG A 529 -18.05 11.91 -29.94
C ARG A 529 -19.10 12.86 -29.35
N GLU A 530 -20.19 13.09 -30.07
CA GLU A 530 -21.23 14.03 -29.64
C GLU A 530 -21.87 13.62 -28.31
N LEU A 531 -22.00 12.31 -28.03
CA LEU A 531 -22.50 11.84 -26.74
C LEU A 531 -21.50 12.07 -25.61
N PHE A 532 -20.21 11.94 -25.89
CA PHE A 532 -19.15 12.09 -24.89
C PHE A 532 -18.79 13.56 -24.63
N LEU A 533 -19.30 14.52 -25.41
CA LEU A 533 -19.01 15.95 -25.23
C LEU A 533 -19.29 16.44 -23.82
N ASP A 534 -20.41 16.03 -23.22
CA ASP A 534 -20.77 16.49 -21.89
C ASP A 534 -19.85 15.88 -20.81
N LEU A 535 -19.47 14.60 -20.95
CA LEU A 535 -18.48 13.97 -20.07
C LEU A 535 -17.13 14.68 -20.13
N MET A 536 -16.70 15.08 -21.34
CA MET A 536 -15.46 15.83 -21.55
C MET A 536 -15.52 17.25 -20.97
N LYS A 537 -16.65 17.96 -21.13
CA LYS A 537 -16.84 19.29 -20.51
C LYS A 537 -16.75 19.20 -18.98
N ASP A 538 -17.24 18.11 -18.41
CA ASP A 538 -17.18 17.87 -16.97
C ASP A 538 -15.81 17.34 -16.49
N CYS A 539 -14.80 17.29 -17.37
CA CYS A 539 -13.46 16.77 -17.07
C CYS A 539 -13.46 15.37 -16.43
N MET A 540 -14.43 14.52 -16.83
CA MET A 540 -14.49 13.14 -16.35
C MET A 540 -13.31 12.33 -16.89
N GLY A 541 -12.78 11.39 -16.08
CA GLY A 541 -11.79 10.44 -16.57
C GLY A 541 -12.39 9.54 -17.65
N LEU A 542 -11.74 9.47 -18.82
CA LEU A 542 -12.20 8.66 -19.93
C LEU A 542 -11.21 7.52 -20.19
N THR A 543 -11.68 6.28 -20.07
CA THR A 543 -10.96 5.10 -20.55
C THR A 543 -11.76 4.49 -21.69
N ILE A 544 -11.12 4.00 -22.75
CA ILE A 544 -11.83 3.47 -23.93
C ILE A 544 -11.21 2.15 -24.32
N HIS A 545 -12.00 1.07 -24.41
CA HIS A 545 -11.53 -0.17 -25.03
C HIS A 545 -11.26 0.08 -26.51
N ALA A 546 -10.01 -0.06 -26.92
CA ALA A 546 -9.60 0.16 -28.30
C ALA A 546 -8.36 -0.66 -28.66
N GLY A 547 -8.35 -1.20 -29.88
CA GLY A 547 -7.26 -1.99 -30.43
C GLY A 547 -7.10 -3.37 -29.78
N GLU A 548 -8.14 -3.95 -29.20
CA GLU A 548 -8.11 -5.33 -28.72
C GLU A 548 -8.23 -6.31 -29.88
N THR A 549 -9.26 -6.13 -30.71
CA THR A 549 -9.53 -6.95 -31.90
C THR A 549 -9.57 -6.12 -33.19
N ALA A 550 -9.86 -4.83 -33.10
CA ALA A 550 -9.89 -3.93 -34.26
C ALA A 550 -8.55 -3.22 -34.48
N ALA A 551 -8.45 -2.50 -35.60
CA ALA A 551 -7.22 -1.84 -36.04
C ALA A 551 -6.77 -0.73 -35.07
N ALA A 552 -5.48 -0.39 -35.12
CA ALA A 552 -4.89 0.71 -34.34
C ALA A 552 -5.58 2.07 -34.57
N GLU A 553 -6.31 2.25 -35.68
CA GLU A 553 -7.13 3.43 -35.93
C GLU A 553 -8.17 3.68 -34.83
N ASN A 554 -8.76 2.63 -34.24
CA ASN A 554 -9.68 2.80 -33.11
C ASN A 554 -8.98 3.40 -31.88
N ILE A 555 -7.69 3.10 -31.68
CA ILE A 555 -6.88 3.72 -30.62
C ILE A 555 -6.69 5.21 -30.94
N TRP A 556 -6.38 5.54 -32.20
CA TRP A 556 -6.26 6.92 -32.65
C TRP A 556 -7.57 7.69 -32.39
N GLU A 557 -8.71 7.15 -32.80
CA GLU A 557 -10.00 7.79 -32.60
C GLU A 557 -10.37 7.91 -31.11
N ALA A 558 -10.08 6.90 -30.29
CA ALA A 558 -10.27 7.00 -28.84
C ALA A 558 -9.47 8.19 -28.25
N VAL A 559 -8.21 8.36 -28.66
CA VAL A 559 -7.34 9.44 -28.18
C VAL A 559 -7.78 10.82 -28.69
N TYR A 560 -8.13 10.96 -29.97
CA TYR A 560 -8.36 12.28 -30.58
C TYR A 560 -9.84 12.69 -30.66
N HIS A 561 -10.76 11.74 -30.81
CA HIS A 561 -12.20 12.02 -30.85
C HIS A 561 -12.86 11.92 -29.48
N LEU A 562 -12.40 11.04 -28.59
CA LEU A 562 -12.97 10.89 -27.26
C LEU A 562 -12.07 11.42 -26.14
N ASN A 563 -10.87 11.94 -26.45
CA ASN A 563 -9.90 12.42 -25.44
C ASN A 563 -9.61 11.40 -24.34
N ALA A 564 -9.46 10.12 -24.71
CA ALA A 564 -9.19 9.05 -23.76
C ALA A 564 -7.92 9.34 -22.93
N ASP A 565 -8.04 9.30 -21.61
CA ASP A 565 -6.95 9.37 -20.65
C ASP A 565 -6.24 8.01 -20.49
N ARG A 566 -6.96 6.92 -20.76
CA ARG A 566 -6.45 5.55 -20.79
C ARG A 566 -7.06 4.75 -21.93
N ILE A 567 -6.34 3.75 -22.40
CA ILE A 567 -6.78 2.82 -23.44
C ILE A 567 -6.89 1.42 -22.84
N GLY A 568 -8.08 0.85 -22.89
CA GLY A 568 -8.33 -0.56 -22.60
C GLY A 568 -7.69 -1.44 -23.66
N HIS A 569 -6.82 -2.37 -23.23
CA HIS A 569 -6.07 -3.32 -24.04
C HIS A 569 -5.00 -2.69 -24.97
N GLY A 570 -5.38 -1.92 -25.99
CA GLY A 570 -4.41 -1.26 -26.87
C GLY A 570 -3.40 -2.21 -27.54
N LEU A 571 -3.80 -3.44 -27.87
CA LEU A 571 -2.90 -4.51 -28.33
C LEU A 571 -2.26 -4.22 -29.70
N LYS A 572 -2.92 -3.37 -30.49
CA LYS A 572 -2.53 -3.02 -31.86
C LYS A 572 -1.68 -1.74 -31.97
N LEU A 573 -1.37 -1.06 -30.87
CA LEU A 573 -0.65 0.22 -30.89
C LEU A 573 0.75 0.13 -31.53
N LEU A 574 1.42 -1.03 -31.48
CA LEU A 574 2.72 -1.23 -32.13
C LEU A 574 2.69 -0.99 -33.65
N GLU A 575 1.52 -1.08 -34.29
CA GLU A 575 1.31 -0.83 -35.71
C GLU A 575 1.39 0.68 -36.05
N GLN A 576 1.25 1.58 -35.07
CA GLN A 576 1.29 3.05 -35.25
C GLN A 576 2.30 3.72 -34.31
N ARG A 577 3.57 3.80 -34.75
CA ARG A 577 4.68 4.35 -33.95
C ARG A 577 4.52 5.83 -33.58
N ASP A 578 4.01 6.65 -34.49
CA ASP A 578 3.79 8.08 -34.22
C ASP A 578 2.70 8.31 -33.17
N LEU A 579 1.61 7.54 -33.24
CA LEU A 579 0.56 7.55 -32.23
C LEU A 579 1.09 7.11 -30.87
N MET A 580 1.91 6.05 -30.84
CA MET A 580 2.55 5.56 -29.64
C MET A 580 3.44 6.65 -28.99
N GLY A 581 4.20 7.40 -29.79
CA GLY A 581 4.98 8.55 -29.32
C GLY A 581 4.09 9.62 -28.68
N LYS A 582 2.92 9.91 -29.27
CA LYS A 582 1.94 10.86 -28.71
C LYS A 582 1.29 10.36 -27.42
N ILE A 583 0.94 9.09 -27.34
CA ILE A 583 0.41 8.44 -26.13
C ILE A 583 1.42 8.54 -24.98
N LYS A 584 2.70 8.27 -25.25
CA LYS A 584 3.79 8.43 -24.28
C LYS A 584 3.93 9.88 -23.80
N GLU A 585 3.97 10.84 -24.72
CA GLU A 585 4.08 12.28 -24.41
C GLU A 585 2.93 12.76 -23.51
N ARG A 586 1.70 12.38 -23.85
CA ARG A 586 0.49 12.70 -23.09
C ARG A 586 0.32 11.87 -21.82
N LYS A 587 1.18 10.86 -21.61
CA LYS A 587 1.12 9.91 -20.48
C LYS A 587 -0.22 9.17 -20.38
N ILE A 588 -0.84 8.90 -21.53
CA ILE A 588 -2.06 8.09 -21.65
C ILE A 588 -1.67 6.65 -21.30
N ALA A 589 -2.38 6.04 -20.35
CA ALA A 589 -2.03 4.70 -19.88
C ALA A 589 -2.63 3.60 -20.76
N ILE A 590 -1.93 2.48 -20.92
CA ILE A 590 -2.43 1.28 -21.59
C ILE A 590 -2.75 0.22 -20.55
N GLU A 591 -4.02 -0.17 -20.47
CA GLU A 591 -4.53 -1.16 -19.52
C GLU A 591 -4.47 -2.56 -20.15
N LEU A 592 -3.40 -3.31 -19.88
CA LEU A 592 -3.25 -4.66 -20.39
C LEU A 592 -3.92 -5.69 -19.47
N CYS A 593 -4.55 -6.70 -20.09
CA CYS A 593 -5.29 -7.76 -19.42
C CYS A 593 -4.77 -9.13 -19.89
N PRO A 594 -3.57 -9.56 -19.46
CA PRO A 594 -2.84 -10.70 -19.99
C PRO A 594 -3.67 -11.97 -20.23
N SER A 595 -4.50 -12.40 -19.27
CA SER A 595 -5.30 -13.62 -19.44
C SER A 595 -6.37 -13.46 -20.51
N SER A 596 -7.19 -12.40 -20.46
CA SER A 596 -8.27 -12.21 -21.43
C SER A 596 -7.70 -11.95 -22.83
N ASN A 597 -6.63 -11.16 -22.94
CA ASN A 597 -5.96 -10.89 -24.21
C ASN A 597 -5.42 -12.19 -24.84
N ASP A 598 -4.88 -13.10 -24.04
CA ASP A 598 -4.43 -14.41 -24.51
C ASP A 598 -5.59 -15.35 -24.88
N GLN A 599 -6.67 -15.30 -24.12
CA GLN A 599 -7.87 -16.11 -24.36
C GLN A 599 -8.63 -15.68 -25.61
N ILE A 600 -8.68 -14.38 -25.90
CA ILE A 600 -9.40 -13.83 -27.05
C ILE A 600 -8.52 -13.86 -28.31
N VAL A 601 -7.31 -13.30 -28.26
CA VAL A 601 -6.46 -13.09 -29.43
C VAL A 601 -5.40 -14.19 -29.57
N GLY A 602 -4.79 -14.58 -28.47
CA GLY A 602 -3.71 -15.56 -28.42
C GLY A 602 -2.33 -15.00 -28.76
N TYR A 603 -1.36 -15.31 -27.90
CA TYR A 603 0.02 -14.84 -28.05
C TYR A 603 1.05 -15.95 -27.92
N LYS A 604 2.30 -15.66 -28.28
CA LYS A 604 3.42 -16.55 -28.00
C LYS A 604 3.62 -16.64 -26.48
N THR A 605 3.80 -17.85 -25.96
CA THR A 605 4.22 -18.14 -24.57
C THR A 605 5.29 -19.21 -24.61
N GLN A 606 5.89 -19.54 -23.47
CA GLN A 606 6.86 -20.62 -23.38
C GLN A 606 6.34 -21.98 -23.90
N LYS A 607 5.04 -22.23 -23.75
CA LYS A 607 4.39 -23.48 -24.19
C LYS A 607 3.92 -23.44 -25.65
N ARG A 608 3.97 -22.28 -26.34
CA ARG A 608 3.40 -22.08 -27.68
C ARG A 608 4.42 -21.58 -28.69
N GLY A 609 4.38 -22.18 -29.88
CA GLY A 609 5.34 -21.94 -30.96
C GLY A 609 5.21 -20.58 -31.66
N LYS A 610 6.09 -20.37 -32.65
CA LYS A 610 6.25 -19.11 -33.41
C LYS A 610 5.04 -18.68 -34.24
N GLN A 611 3.99 -19.48 -34.33
CA GLN A 611 2.77 -19.17 -35.09
C GLN A 611 1.93 -18.03 -34.48
N TYR A 612 2.12 -17.73 -33.19
CA TYR A 612 1.42 -16.65 -32.50
C TYR A 612 2.27 -15.38 -32.43
N GLY A 613 1.61 -14.21 -32.42
CA GLY A 613 2.26 -12.91 -32.25
C GLY A 613 2.90 -12.73 -30.87
N ILE A 614 3.81 -11.76 -30.74
CA ILE A 614 4.45 -11.43 -29.47
C ILE A 614 3.52 -10.49 -28.68
N TYR A 615 3.36 -10.75 -27.39
CA TYR A 615 2.57 -9.88 -26.51
C TYR A 615 3.26 -8.51 -26.34
N PRO A 616 2.55 -7.37 -26.48
CA PRO A 616 3.19 -6.07 -26.67
C PRO A 616 3.80 -5.46 -25.39
N LEU A 617 3.55 -6.04 -24.21
CA LEU A 617 3.99 -5.52 -22.91
C LEU A 617 5.47 -5.11 -22.89
N ARG A 618 6.38 -6.01 -23.30
CA ARG A 618 7.82 -5.75 -23.30
C ARG A 618 8.15 -4.52 -24.16
N ALA A 619 7.64 -4.49 -25.39
CA ALA A 619 7.87 -3.38 -26.31
C ALA A 619 7.33 -2.06 -25.77
N TYR A 620 6.14 -2.05 -25.17
CA TYR A 620 5.58 -0.85 -24.56
C TYR A 620 6.41 -0.36 -23.36
N MET A 621 6.91 -1.26 -22.52
CA MET A 621 7.79 -0.90 -21.40
C MET A 621 9.12 -0.34 -21.88
N ASP A 622 9.75 -0.95 -22.89
CA ASP A 622 11.03 -0.50 -23.45
C ASP A 622 10.91 0.88 -24.12
N GLU A 623 9.77 1.16 -24.75
CA GLU A 623 9.43 2.48 -25.31
C GLU A 623 9.06 3.51 -24.23
N GLY A 624 8.89 3.09 -22.96
CA GLY A 624 8.57 3.96 -21.84
C GLY A 624 7.11 4.39 -21.75
N LEU A 625 6.19 3.58 -22.28
CA LEU A 625 4.75 3.79 -22.11
C LEU A 625 4.33 3.49 -20.68
N ARG A 626 3.27 4.16 -20.23
CA ARG A 626 2.64 3.85 -18.95
C ARG A 626 1.71 2.66 -19.12
N VAL A 627 2.22 1.47 -18.86
CA VAL A 627 1.45 0.22 -18.94
C VAL A 627 1.00 -0.23 -17.55
N THR A 628 -0.21 -0.75 -17.44
CA THR A 628 -0.77 -1.37 -16.22
C THR A 628 -1.22 -2.81 -16.51
N ILE A 629 -1.30 -3.64 -15.47
CA ILE A 629 -1.72 -5.03 -15.54
C ILE A 629 -3.01 -5.21 -14.75
N ASN A 630 -4.02 -5.81 -15.35
CA ASN A 630 -5.40 -5.79 -14.89
C ASN A 630 -6.12 -7.12 -15.20
N THR A 631 -7.23 -7.38 -14.52
CA THR A 631 -7.95 -8.67 -14.57
C THR A 631 -9.03 -8.79 -15.64
N ASP A 632 -9.55 -7.68 -16.12
CA ASP A 632 -10.71 -7.63 -17.01
C ASP A 632 -11.94 -8.36 -16.43
N ASN A 633 -12.15 -9.63 -16.79
CA ASN A 633 -13.23 -10.45 -16.27
C ASN A 633 -12.65 -11.64 -15.49
N PRO A 634 -12.27 -11.48 -14.19
CA PRO A 634 -11.47 -12.49 -13.50
C PRO A 634 -12.14 -13.86 -13.36
N GLY A 635 -13.46 -13.90 -13.26
CA GLY A 635 -14.26 -15.13 -13.24
C GLY A 635 -14.25 -15.87 -14.58
N ILE A 636 -14.43 -15.14 -15.69
CA ILE A 636 -14.40 -15.69 -17.05
C ILE A 636 -12.98 -16.11 -17.43
N SER A 637 -11.99 -15.26 -17.15
CA SER A 637 -10.58 -15.53 -17.43
C SER A 637 -9.95 -16.57 -16.51
N ARG A 638 -10.65 -17.03 -15.46
CA ARG A 638 -10.17 -17.97 -14.43
C ARG A 638 -8.86 -17.48 -13.76
N THR A 639 -8.81 -16.18 -13.49
CA THR A 639 -7.63 -15.47 -12.97
C THR A 639 -7.94 -14.69 -11.70
N ASP A 640 -6.93 -14.01 -11.15
CA ASP A 640 -7.06 -13.07 -10.04
C ASP A 640 -6.02 -11.93 -10.20
N PHE A 641 -6.14 -10.90 -9.36
CA PHE A 641 -5.30 -9.70 -9.43
C PHE A 641 -3.79 -9.98 -9.37
N SER A 642 -3.37 -11.11 -8.78
CA SER A 642 -1.95 -11.48 -8.69
C SER A 642 -1.51 -12.38 -9.84
N LYS A 643 -2.39 -13.31 -10.27
CA LYS A 643 -2.15 -14.20 -11.41
C LYS A 643 -1.89 -13.43 -12.71
N GLU A 644 -2.50 -12.26 -12.90
CA GLU A 644 -2.24 -11.43 -14.08
C GLU A 644 -0.79 -10.97 -14.20
N TYR A 645 -0.12 -10.64 -13.09
CA TYR A 645 1.31 -10.28 -13.13
C TYR A 645 2.18 -11.47 -13.49
N LEU A 646 1.85 -12.66 -12.98
CA LEU A 646 2.55 -13.89 -13.35
C LEU A 646 2.30 -14.25 -14.83
N LYS A 647 1.06 -14.12 -15.31
CA LYS A 647 0.69 -14.36 -16.71
C LYS A 647 1.41 -13.37 -17.63
N ALA A 648 1.44 -12.09 -17.29
CA ALA A 648 2.21 -11.06 -17.98
C ALA A 648 3.69 -11.43 -18.10
N ALA A 649 4.28 -11.95 -17.01
CA ALA A 649 5.65 -12.42 -17.01
C ALA A 649 5.87 -13.63 -17.91
N GLN A 650 4.98 -14.63 -17.88
CA GLN A 650 5.05 -15.82 -18.73
C GLN A 650 4.85 -15.51 -20.23
N MET A 651 4.15 -14.43 -20.56
CA MET A 651 3.95 -13.94 -21.92
C MET A 651 5.08 -13.02 -22.39
N SER A 652 5.96 -12.58 -21.48
CA SER A 652 7.11 -11.74 -21.80
C SER A 652 8.34 -12.60 -22.03
N GLU A 653 9.06 -12.36 -23.13
CA GLU A 653 10.32 -13.06 -23.39
C GLU A 653 11.33 -12.79 -22.27
N GLY A 654 11.86 -13.86 -21.66
CA GLY A 654 12.77 -13.77 -20.51
C GLY A 654 12.10 -13.41 -19.17
N GLY A 655 10.77 -13.44 -19.08
CA GLY A 655 10.05 -13.09 -17.86
C GLY A 655 10.00 -11.59 -17.58
N LEU A 656 9.57 -11.23 -16.37
CA LEU A 656 9.64 -9.85 -15.84
C LEU A 656 10.52 -9.79 -14.61
N SER A 657 11.34 -8.76 -14.48
CA SER A 657 12.10 -8.51 -13.25
C SER A 657 11.18 -8.03 -12.13
N LEU A 658 11.61 -8.20 -10.88
CA LEU A 658 10.93 -7.57 -9.74
C LEU A 658 10.88 -6.04 -9.90
N TRP A 659 11.93 -5.43 -10.45
CA TRP A 659 11.95 -4.02 -10.80
C TRP A 659 10.83 -3.63 -11.78
N GLU A 660 10.65 -4.42 -12.83
CA GLU A 660 9.59 -4.23 -13.83
C GLU A 660 8.21 -4.42 -13.21
N VAL A 661 8.02 -5.43 -12.37
CA VAL A 661 6.76 -5.66 -11.62
C VAL A 661 6.42 -4.44 -10.76
N PHE A 662 7.38 -3.89 -10.00
CA PHE A 662 7.16 -2.68 -9.20
C PHE A 662 6.86 -1.46 -10.07
N THR A 663 7.46 -1.37 -11.27
CA THR A 663 7.17 -0.30 -12.23
C THR A 663 5.72 -0.38 -12.72
N LEU A 664 5.22 -1.59 -13.04
CA LEU A 664 3.83 -1.82 -13.45
C LEU A 664 2.84 -1.49 -12.33
N ILE A 665 3.15 -1.90 -11.09
CA ILE A 665 2.36 -1.53 -9.90
C ILE A 665 2.32 -0.01 -9.72
N ARG A 666 3.47 0.66 -9.80
CA ARG A 666 3.52 2.13 -9.68
C ARG A 666 2.71 2.80 -10.78
N ASN A 667 2.78 2.29 -12.00
CA ASN A 667 2.04 2.83 -13.14
C ASN A 667 0.53 2.76 -12.91
N SER A 668 0.01 1.70 -12.27
CA SER A 668 -1.43 1.63 -11.98
C SER A 668 -1.85 2.70 -10.97
N PHE A 669 -1.13 2.88 -9.86
CA PHE A 669 -1.40 3.99 -8.93
C PHE A 669 -1.28 5.37 -9.58
N ARG A 670 -0.32 5.57 -10.50
CA ARG A 670 -0.16 6.85 -11.22
C ARG A 670 -1.26 7.12 -12.24
N SER A 671 -1.92 6.09 -12.74
CA SER A 671 -2.96 6.20 -13.77
C SER A 671 -4.38 6.19 -13.21
N ALA A 672 -4.53 5.96 -11.91
CA ALA A 672 -5.81 6.04 -11.21
C ALA A 672 -6.49 7.40 -11.42
N PHE A 673 -7.79 7.39 -11.72
CA PHE A 673 -8.71 8.52 -11.73
C PHE A 673 -9.06 8.91 -10.28
N THR A 674 -8.13 9.62 -9.67
CA THR A 674 -8.28 10.12 -8.31
C THR A 674 -7.57 11.47 -8.15
N ASP A 675 -7.89 12.19 -7.08
CA ASP A 675 -7.25 13.47 -6.77
C ASP A 675 -5.76 13.30 -6.42
N MET A 676 -5.03 14.41 -6.37
CA MET A 676 -3.59 14.40 -6.14
C MET A 676 -3.23 13.85 -4.74
N GLU A 677 -3.99 14.20 -3.71
CA GLU A 677 -3.71 13.81 -2.33
C GLU A 677 -3.97 12.31 -2.12
N THR A 678 -5.11 11.81 -2.62
CA THR A 678 -5.41 10.36 -2.58
C THR A 678 -4.35 9.57 -3.35
N ARG A 679 -3.96 10.01 -4.54
CA ARG A 679 -2.89 9.34 -5.32
C ARG A 679 -1.56 9.32 -4.57
N LYS A 680 -1.17 10.44 -3.97
CA LYS A 680 0.07 10.56 -3.18
C LYS A 680 0.03 9.63 -1.98
N HIS A 681 -1.08 9.58 -1.25
CA HIS A 681 -1.26 8.67 -0.11
C HIS A 681 -1.13 7.20 -0.54
N LEU A 682 -1.81 6.80 -1.62
CA LEU A 682 -1.73 5.44 -2.15
C LEU A 682 -0.31 5.06 -2.59
N LEU A 683 0.40 5.97 -3.27
CA LEU A 683 1.79 5.76 -3.67
C LEU A 683 2.72 5.59 -2.46
N LEU A 684 2.60 6.44 -1.43
CA LEU A 684 3.40 6.34 -0.21
C LEU A 684 3.11 5.04 0.56
N LYS A 685 1.83 4.69 0.72
CA LYS A 685 1.42 3.43 1.37
C LYS A 685 1.95 2.21 0.61
N SER A 686 1.90 2.24 -0.72
CA SER A 686 2.42 1.16 -1.56
C SER A 686 3.93 1.05 -1.49
N GLU A 687 4.62 2.20 -1.52
CA GLU A 687 6.07 2.28 -1.35
C GLU A 687 6.51 1.70 -0.01
N GLN A 688 5.84 2.06 1.08
CA GLN A 688 6.10 1.51 2.41
C GLN A 688 5.96 -0.02 2.43
N GLN A 689 4.84 -0.57 1.94
CA GLN A 689 4.61 -2.02 1.93
C GLN A 689 5.64 -2.77 1.07
N ILE A 690 6.05 -2.21 -0.07
CA ILE A 690 7.08 -2.80 -0.92
C ILE A 690 8.43 -2.83 -0.18
N MET A 691 8.80 -1.75 0.50
CA MET A 691 10.05 -1.69 1.26
C MET A 691 10.07 -2.68 2.42
N GLU A 692 8.98 -2.79 3.18
CA GLU A 692 8.83 -3.77 4.26
C GLU A 692 8.99 -5.21 3.74
N LEU A 693 8.37 -5.53 2.59
CA LEU A 693 8.48 -6.84 1.95
C LEU A 693 9.91 -7.12 1.46
N ILE A 694 10.59 -6.11 0.92
CA ILE A 694 11.99 -6.24 0.49
C ILE A 694 12.90 -6.52 1.69
N GLU A 695 12.71 -5.80 2.80
CA GLU A 695 13.47 -6.04 4.03
C GLU A 695 13.25 -7.45 4.58
N GLU A 696 11.99 -7.90 4.60
CA GLU A 696 11.63 -9.25 5.07
C GLU A 696 12.22 -10.35 4.17
N HIS A 697 12.07 -10.25 2.85
CA HIS A 697 12.47 -11.31 1.91
C HIS A 697 13.96 -11.34 1.61
N PHE A 698 14.64 -10.18 1.56
CA PHE A 698 16.00 -10.10 1.04
C PHE A 698 17.06 -9.76 2.10
N LEU A 699 16.70 -9.09 3.20
CA LEU A 699 17.69 -8.61 4.18
C LEU A 699 17.73 -9.47 5.46
N ARG A 700 16.64 -10.13 5.86
CA ARG A 700 16.63 -11.01 7.05
C ARG A 700 17.36 -12.34 6.85
N GLY A 701 17.67 -12.75 5.62
CA GLY A 701 18.45 -13.96 5.32
C GLY A 701 19.98 -13.79 5.34
N VAL A 702 20.50 -12.56 5.48
CA VAL A 702 21.95 -12.25 5.40
C VAL A 702 22.57 -12.04 6.79
N ARG A 703 21.81 -12.24 7.87
CA ARG A 703 22.25 -12.04 9.27
C ARG A 703 22.26 -13.31 10.13
N ASN A 704 22.32 -14.49 9.51
CA ASN A 704 22.61 -15.74 10.22
C ASN A 704 24.03 -16.22 9.93
#